data_AF-A0A8S1VCM8-F1
#
_entry.id   AF-A0A8S1VCM8-F1
#
_cell.length_a   1.000
_cell.length_b   1.000
_cell.length_c   1.000
_cell.angle_alpha   90.00
_cell.angle_beta   90.00
_cell.angle_gamma   90.00
#
_symmetry.space_group_name_H-M   'P 1'
#
loop_
_entity.id
_entity.type
_entity.pdbx_description
1 polymer ?
#
loop_
_entity_poly.entity_id
_entity_poly.type
_entity_poly.pdbx_seq_one_letter_code
_entity_poly.pdbx_strand_id
1 'polypeptide(L)'
;MLRATYEHIIHVESFKNIDLFNQGLYYLRFMIKSNGEQATPYNYFETNNNKKKESWQPSQIDEQYFQTRTFMIRFQEEEVEIDESCIFKIEVSASPHYEHEFKLICELMCADLAKIGGPPNEESLFKCVATFQGRICNSYKGVHEYVPIMFDTNHFCQVHCTVNSNLQDFKFRLSEFQKANSSKISIQPKTFTEFLHKHTNKFTKSQEFFDYYIGQLRLTSESLQQQVAKLCGQLKLYEELSKLPTIPKFSYIQYQESSIIKENIHTKGNILISDVLNLKNIRDQNLLSTLIENDINQYSSVLFELQNILINIIQNNSKQYRILLQQNYQVKIKDKWGETYFREVIKCNSFSNGTLCQKQHQDVSDQIRRKPLIMEQQLDIIDENLFSDQKQATVLFEEIYQISQPLAQQEQILHLIVLVHGFQGNSLDMRLIKNNLQLQYPNHHYLMSRANEDLTDGNLSDMGQNLAQEVKQYILDWIKNNPFRISFLGHSMGGVIVRAALPHLSDFKINMNTYISLSSPHLGYGYNNSLLIDAGLWFLKRMRKSVSLQQLAMTDAEQIENTFLYQLSRQDGLNWFQNILFVSSAQDSYVPFESARISKNFERSDQNSRKYEKMVDNIFNGMRATQVRRLDVNFVLKENRTIDNMIGRSAHIMFLENQQLLRMLVTCVDDIFN
;
A
#
# COMPACT_ATOMS: atom_id res chain seq x y z
N MET A 1 6.56 15.55 -33.87
CA MET A 1 6.77 16.98 -34.17
C MET A 1 6.44 17.81 -32.95
N LEU A 2 5.22 17.77 -32.40
CA LEU A 2 5.02 18.34 -31.07
C LEU A 2 5.50 17.38 -29.97
N ARG A 3 6.19 17.93 -28.97
CA ARG A 3 6.67 17.22 -27.78
C ARG A 3 6.14 17.93 -26.54
N ALA A 4 5.60 17.18 -25.59
CA ALA A 4 5.28 17.66 -24.26
C ALA A 4 6.52 17.47 -23.39
N THR A 5 6.88 18.51 -22.64
CA THR A 5 7.97 18.45 -21.67
C THR A 5 7.37 18.28 -20.29
N TYR A 6 7.78 17.22 -19.59
CA TYR A 6 7.43 16.99 -18.20
C TYR A 6 8.68 17.12 -17.34
N GLU A 7 8.50 17.65 -16.13
CA GLU A 7 9.51 17.62 -15.10
C GLU A 7 9.01 16.92 -13.85
N HIS A 8 9.89 16.11 -13.28
CA HIS A 8 9.63 15.32 -12.09
C HIS A 8 10.67 15.64 -11.03
N ILE A 9 10.22 16.07 -9.84
CA ILE A 9 11.09 16.27 -8.67
C ILE A 9 10.89 15.08 -7.74
N ILE A 10 11.95 14.30 -7.56
CA ILE A 10 12.00 13.20 -6.60
C ILE A 10 12.78 13.70 -5.39
N HIS A 11 12.15 13.72 -4.22
CA HIS A 11 12.81 14.04 -2.96
C HIS A 11 12.78 12.82 -2.04
N VAL A 12 13.96 12.44 -1.55
CA VAL A 12 14.21 11.28 -0.70
C VAL A 12 14.59 11.78 0.68
N GLU A 13 13.68 11.67 1.64
CA GLU A 13 13.91 12.17 3.00
C GLU A 13 14.74 11.16 3.82
N SER A 14 14.30 9.91 3.92
CA SER A 14 15.00 8.89 4.71
C SER A 14 14.78 7.48 4.20
N PHE A 15 15.70 6.60 4.58
CA PHE A 15 15.64 5.15 4.37
C PHE A 15 15.56 4.46 5.73
N LYS A 16 14.53 3.64 5.94
CA LYS A 16 14.31 2.86 7.16
C LYS A 16 14.43 1.37 6.88
N ASN A 17 15.44 0.75 7.46
CA ASN A 17 15.64 -0.69 7.45
C ASN A 17 14.76 -1.33 8.54
N ILE A 18 13.65 -1.99 8.20
CA ILE A 18 12.79 -2.64 9.21
C ILE A 18 13.24 -4.07 9.48
N ASP A 19 13.76 -4.73 8.45
CA ASP A 19 14.26 -6.09 8.54
C ASP A 19 15.57 -6.21 7.78
N LEU A 20 16.65 -6.39 8.55
CA LEU A 20 18.01 -6.37 8.03
C LEU A 20 18.24 -7.56 7.12
N PHE A 21 18.40 -7.28 5.82
CA PHE A 21 18.80 -8.30 4.85
C PHE A 21 20.30 -8.61 4.97
N ASN A 22 21.16 -7.61 4.72
CA ASN A 22 22.61 -7.71 4.85
C ASN A 22 23.14 -6.47 5.57
N GLN A 23 24.26 -6.62 6.27
CA GLN A 23 25.05 -5.46 6.69
C GLN A 23 25.88 -5.00 5.50
N GLY A 24 25.84 -3.71 5.18
CA GLY A 24 26.43 -3.25 3.95
C GLY A 24 26.37 -1.75 3.73
N LEU A 25 27.03 -1.35 2.65
CA LEU A 25 26.82 -0.04 2.06
C LEU A 25 25.68 -0.12 1.05
N TYR A 26 24.86 0.92 1.04
CA TYR A 26 23.66 1.04 0.23
C TYR A 26 23.60 2.40 -0.43
N TYR A 27 22.97 2.46 -1.60
CA TYR A 27 22.44 3.69 -2.18
C TYR A 27 21.16 3.37 -2.95
N LEU A 28 20.37 4.40 -3.21
CA LEU A 28 19.15 4.30 -4.01
C LEU A 28 19.43 4.85 -5.40
N ARG A 29 18.98 4.13 -6.43
CA ARG A 29 19.10 4.55 -7.83
C ARG A 29 17.71 4.77 -8.43
N PHE A 30 17.45 5.99 -8.87
CA PHE A 30 16.15 6.41 -9.42
C PHE A 30 16.21 6.60 -10.93
N MET A 31 15.14 6.22 -11.61
CA MET A 31 14.93 6.44 -13.04
C MET A 31 13.45 6.69 -13.32
N ILE A 32 13.16 7.54 -14.31
CA ILE A 32 11.81 7.76 -14.82
C ILE A 32 11.78 7.47 -16.32
N LYS A 33 10.75 6.77 -16.80
CA LYS A 33 10.59 6.46 -18.24
C LYS A 33 9.12 6.49 -18.68
N SER A 34 8.87 6.71 -19.97
CA SER A 34 7.54 6.66 -20.57
C SER A 34 7.63 6.20 -22.04
N ASN A 35 6.87 5.16 -22.42
CA ASN A 35 6.71 4.72 -23.82
C ASN A 35 8.01 4.62 -24.65
N GLY A 36 9.08 4.08 -24.06
CA GLY A 36 10.39 3.90 -24.71
C GLY A 36 11.33 5.11 -24.58
N GLU A 37 10.83 6.25 -24.12
CA GLU A 37 11.62 7.44 -23.77
C GLU A 37 12.06 7.37 -22.30
N GLN A 38 13.23 7.91 -21.99
CA GLN A 38 13.80 7.96 -20.64
C GLN A 38 13.99 9.42 -20.22
N ALA A 39 13.71 9.70 -18.96
CA ALA A 39 13.93 11.03 -18.40
C ALA A 39 15.42 11.24 -18.12
N THR A 40 15.91 12.44 -18.38
CA THR A 40 17.27 12.88 -18.07
C THR A 40 17.26 13.61 -16.72
N PRO A 41 17.91 13.07 -15.67
CA PRO A 41 18.23 13.85 -14.48
C PRO A 41 19.22 14.96 -14.85
N TYR A 42 18.94 16.20 -14.46
CA TYR A 42 19.77 17.34 -14.87
C TYR A 42 20.20 18.25 -13.71
N ASN A 43 19.56 18.11 -12.54
CA ASN A 43 19.90 18.88 -11.36
C ASN A 43 19.55 18.08 -10.10
N TYR A 44 20.41 18.14 -9.09
CA TYR A 44 20.12 17.59 -7.77
C TYR A 44 20.48 18.62 -6.69
N PHE A 45 19.81 18.54 -5.55
CA PHE A 45 20.02 19.46 -4.43
C PHE A 45 19.72 18.79 -3.10
N GLU A 46 20.36 19.31 -2.04
CA GLU A 46 20.15 18.90 -0.65
C GLU A 46 19.27 19.90 0.09
N THR A 47 18.78 19.50 1.27
CA THR A 47 18.08 20.42 2.17
C THR A 47 19.07 21.32 2.93
N ASN A 48 18.70 22.57 3.18
CA ASN A 48 19.58 23.58 3.79
C ASN A 48 19.89 23.31 5.28
N ASN A 49 19.17 22.38 5.92
CA ASN A 49 19.35 22.03 7.33
C ASN A 49 20.44 20.97 7.56
N ASN A 50 21.01 20.39 6.49
CA ASN A 50 22.03 19.35 6.63
C ASN A 50 23.40 19.93 7.01
N LYS A 51 23.87 19.60 8.22
CA LYS A 51 25.31 19.53 8.51
C LYS A 51 25.91 18.45 7.62
N LYS A 52 27.12 18.65 7.06
CA LYS A 52 27.84 17.66 6.23
C LYS A 52 27.66 16.25 6.80
N LYS A 53 26.85 15.42 6.14
CA LYS A 53 26.69 13.99 6.48
C LYS A 53 27.91 13.28 5.90
N GLU A 54 28.67 12.55 6.73
CA GLU A 54 29.76 11.71 6.25
C GLU A 54 29.19 10.67 5.28
N SER A 55 29.64 10.71 4.03
CA SER A 55 29.27 9.75 2.99
C SER A 55 30.51 9.13 2.38
N TRP A 56 30.41 7.86 2.01
CA TRP A 56 31.47 7.16 1.29
C TRP A 56 31.60 7.67 -0.14
N GLN A 57 30.45 7.85 -0.79
CA GLN A 57 30.33 8.46 -2.11
C GLN A 57 29.17 9.47 -2.07
N PRO A 58 29.35 10.69 -2.62
CA PRO A 58 28.29 11.68 -2.71
C PRO A 58 27.24 11.27 -3.75
N SER A 59 26.10 11.98 -3.75
CA SER A 59 25.11 11.86 -4.80
C SER A 59 25.69 12.13 -6.19
N GLN A 60 25.21 11.39 -7.19
CA GLN A 60 25.64 11.57 -8.57
C GLN A 60 24.52 11.37 -9.58
N ILE A 61 24.68 12.02 -10.73
CA ILE A 61 23.84 11.85 -11.91
C ILE A 61 24.65 11.06 -12.94
N ASP A 62 24.09 9.98 -13.44
CA ASP A 62 24.70 9.10 -14.43
C ASP A 62 23.69 8.81 -15.55
N GLU A 63 23.89 9.43 -16.72
CA GLU A 63 23.03 9.35 -17.91
C GLU A 63 21.52 9.57 -17.62
N GLN A 64 20.83 8.48 -17.28
CA GLN A 64 19.38 8.38 -17.03
C GLN A 64 19.02 8.16 -15.55
N TYR A 65 20.04 8.04 -14.69
CA TYR A 65 19.92 7.67 -13.28
C TYR A 65 20.33 8.82 -12.36
N PHE A 66 19.57 8.96 -11.28
CA PHE A 66 20.02 9.67 -10.08
C PHE A 66 20.40 8.65 -9.02
N GLN A 67 21.60 8.80 -8.46
CA GLN A 67 22.08 7.99 -7.35
C GLN A 67 22.19 8.88 -6.12
N THR A 68 21.56 8.45 -5.02
CA THR A 68 21.73 9.10 -3.72
C THR A 68 23.15 8.93 -3.22
N ARG A 69 23.54 9.68 -2.19
CA ARG A 69 24.77 9.36 -1.45
C ARG A 69 24.75 7.92 -0.95
N THR A 70 25.94 7.33 -0.83
CA THR A 70 26.10 6.03 -0.19
C THR A 70 25.95 6.16 1.33
N PHE A 71 25.20 5.23 1.93
CA PHE A 71 24.98 5.13 3.36
C PHE A 71 25.20 3.71 3.88
N MET A 72 25.49 3.58 5.17
CA MET A 72 25.74 2.30 5.83
C MET A 72 24.47 1.82 6.55
N ILE A 73 24.18 0.53 6.47
CA ILE A 73 23.17 -0.13 7.31
C ILE A 73 23.85 -1.28 8.06
N ARG A 74 23.70 -1.28 9.38
CA ARG A 74 24.29 -2.28 10.30
C ARG A 74 23.23 -3.02 11.09
N PHE A 75 22.14 -2.36 11.45
CA PHE A 75 21.18 -2.89 12.40
C PHE A 75 19.77 -2.95 11.81
N GLN A 76 18.97 -3.87 12.33
CA GLN A 76 17.53 -3.83 12.16
C GLN A 76 16.99 -2.54 12.79
N GLU A 77 15.93 -1.98 12.23
CA GLU A 77 15.23 -0.77 12.71
C GLU A 77 16.05 0.53 12.58
N GLU A 78 17.19 0.47 11.87
CA GLU A 78 18.03 1.63 11.58
C GLU A 78 17.36 2.54 10.53
N GLU A 79 17.27 3.83 10.83
CA GLU A 79 16.81 4.86 9.90
C GLU A 79 17.95 5.82 9.57
N VAL A 80 18.15 6.08 8.27
CA VAL A 80 19.16 6.97 7.74
C VAL A 80 18.46 8.12 7.02
N GLU A 81 18.67 9.34 7.50
CA GLU A 81 18.22 10.56 6.81
C GLU A 81 19.07 10.85 5.57
N ILE A 82 18.47 10.87 4.39
CA ILE A 82 19.11 11.13 3.11
C ILE A 82 18.99 12.63 2.78
N ASP A 83 17.77 13.15 2.72
CA ASP A 83 17.42 14.56 2.41
C ASP A 83 17.99 15.09 1.09
N GLU A 84 17.90 14.27 0.03
CA GLU A 84 18.41 14.59 -1.30
C GLU A 84 17.27 14.62 -2.31
N SER A 85 17.39 15.50 -3.30
CA SER A 85 16.36 15.66 -4.34
C SER A 85 16.99 15.71 -5.71
N CYS A 86 16.31 15.18 -6.72
CA CYS A 86 16.73 15.26 -8.11
C CYS A 86 15.56 15.66 -9.01
N ILE A 87 15.86 16.49 -10.02
CA ILE A 87 14.93 16.92 -11.05
C ILE A 87 15.23 16.15 -12.32
N PHE A 88 14.23 15.42 -12.79
CA PHE A 88 14.21 14.68 -14.04
C PHE A 88 13.39 15.43 -15.07
N LYS A 89 13.86 15.43 -16.32
CA LYS A 89 13.16 16.00 -17.46
C LYS A 89 12.92 14.96 -18.53
N ILE A 90 11.72 14.89 -19.06
CA ILE A 90 11.40 14.01 -20.19
C ILE A 90 10.60 14.77 -21.23
N GLU A 91 10.97 14.61 -22.50
CA GLU A 91 10.13 15.05 -23.62
C GLU A 91 9.42 13.83 -24.19
N VAL A 92 8.10 13.89 -24.34
CA VAL A 92 7.28 12.80 -24.92
C VAL A 92 6.45 13.32 -26.09
N SER A 93 6.06 12.43 -27.00
CA SER A 93 5.26 12.82 -28.17
C SER A 93 3.87 13.29 -27.75
N ALA A 94 3.52 14.55 -28.00
CA ALA A 94 2.25 15.13 -27.58
C ALA A 94 1.17 15.01 -28.66
N SER A 95 -0.01 14.50 -28.30
CA SER A 95 -1.16 14.39 -29.22
C SER A 95 -2.47 14.26 -28.44
N PRO A 96 -3.58 14.88 -28.89
CA PRO A 96 -4.87 14.92 -28.18
C PRO A 96 -5.47 13.59 -27.72
N HIS A 97 -5.04 12.48 -28.31
CA HIS A 97 -5.52 11.13 -27.99
C HIS A 97 -4.55 10.31 -27.14
N TYR A 98 -3.47 10.90 -26.66
CA TYR A 98 -2.47 10.24 -25.83
C TYR A 98 -2.46 10.87 -24.43
N GLU A 99 -2.76 10.04 -23.44
CA GLU A 99 -2.41 10.31 -22.05
C GLU A 99 -1.01 9.76 -21.78
N HIS A 100 -0.23 10.53 -21.01
CA HIS A 100 1.13 10.15 -20.65
C HIS A 100 1.15 9.58 -19.23
N GLU A 101 1.58 8.32 -19.14
CA GLU A 101 1.95 7.68 -17.88
C GLU A 101 3.46 7.57 -17.79
N PHE A 102 4.00 7.74 -16.58
CA PHE A 102 5.43 7.64 -16.31
C PHE A 102 5.68 6.51 -15.32
N LYS A 103 6.72 5.71 -15.57
CA LYS A 103 7.18 4.69 -14.62
C LYS A 103 8.32 5.26 -13.79
N LEU A 104 8.10 5.38 -12.49
CA LEU A 104 9.11 5.63 -11.47
C LEU A 104 9.74 4.31 -11.07
N ILE A 105 11.05 4.19 -11.22
CA ILE A 105 11.81 3.01 -10.82
C ILE A 105 12.80 3.45 -9.75
N CYS A 106 12.78 2.74 -8.62
CA CYS A 106 13.76 2.91 -7.55
C CYS A 106 14.43 1.56 -7.29
N GLU A 107 15.74 1.51 -7.43
CA GLU A 107 16.56 0.32 -7.23
C GLU A 107 17.36 0.46 -5.94
N LEU A 108 17.32 -0.58 -5.11
CA LEU A 108 18.15 -0.71 -3.92
C LEU A 108 19.47 -1.35 -4.31
N MET A 109 20.54 -0.57 -4.28
CA MET A 109 21.89 -1.04 -4.59
C MET A 109 22.61 -1.38 -3.28
N CYS A 110 23.25 -2.55 -3.21
CA CYS A 110 23.93 -3.03 -2.01
C CYS A 110 25.33 -3.57 -2.32
N ALA A 111 26.31 -3.16 -1.52
CA ALA A 111 27.62 -3.78 -1.39
C ALA A 111 27.71 -4.47 -0.01
N ASP A 112 27.70 -5.80 -0.02
CA ASP A 112 27.69 -6.65 1.17
C ASP A 112 29.10 -6.72 1.81
N LEU A 113 29.25 -6.09 2.97
CA LEU A 113 30.55 -5.98 3.63
C LEU A 113 31.06 -7.31 4.18
N ALA A 114 30.17 -8.26 4.51
CA ALA A 114 30.56 -9.57 4.99
C ALA A 114 31.30 -10.38 3.91
N LYS A 115 30.98 -10.13 2.63
CA LYS A 115 31.66 -10.77 1.50
C LYS A 115 32.94 -10.08 1.07
N ILE A 116 33.06 -8.78 1.34
CA ILE A 116 34.16 -7.94 0.86
C ILE A 116 35.31 -7.89 1.88
N GLY A 117 35.06 -8.18 3.16
CA GLY A 117 36.08 -8.23 4.21
C GLY A 117 36.63 -6.86 4.61
N GLY A 118 35.92 -5.79 4.26
CA GLY A 118 36.33 -4.40 4.51
C GLY A 118 35.53 -3.42 3.63
N PRO A 119 35.76 -2.11 3.79
CA PRO A 119 35.10 -1.12 2.96
C PRO A 119 35.51 -1.21 1.48
N PRO A 120 34.55 -1.07 0.53
CA PRO A 120 34.81 -1.23 -0.89
C PRO A 120 35.61 -0.06 -1.48
N ASN A 121 36.56 -0.38 -2.36
CA ASN A 121 37.34 0.61 -3.11
C ASN A 121 36.83 0.84 -4.56
N GLU A 122 35.80 0.10 -5.02
CA GLU A 122 35.30 0.14 -6.41
C GLU A 122 33.77 0.06 -6.51
N GLU A 123 33.17 0.78 -7.47
CA GLU A 123 31.73 0.74 -7.81
C GLU A 123 31.26 -0.64 -8.31
N SER A 124 32.17 -1.48 -8.81
CA SER A 124 31.91 -2.83 -9.34
C SER A 124 31.32 -3.81 -8.32
N LEU A 125 31.30 -3.44 -7.04
CA LEU A 125 30.85 -4.27 -5.91
C LEU A 125 29.35 -4.16 -5.61
N PHE A 126 28.68 -3.09 -6.07
CA PHE A 126 27.26 -2.89 -5.82
C PHE A 126 26.38 -3.73 -6.75
N LYS A 127 25.36 -4.37 -6.19
CA LYS A 127 24.34 -5.12 -6.94
C LYS A 127 22.96 -4.56 -6.65
N CYS A 128 22.11 -4.50 -7.68
CA CYS A 128 20.68 -4.25 -7.49
C CYS A 128 20.07 -5.47 -6.79
N VAL A 129 19.65 -5.30 -5.54
CA VAL A 129 19.10 -6.38 -4.71
C VAL A 129 17.58 -6.36 -4.65
N ALA A 130 16.96 -5.19 -4.86
CA ALA A 130 15.51 -5.04 -4.93
C ALA A 130 15.12 -3.86 -5.85
N THR A 131 13.90 -3.89 -6.37
CA THR A 131 13.37 -2.83 -7.24
C THR A 131 11.92 -2.53 -6.90
N PHE A 132 11.63 -1.25 -6.73
CA PHE A 132 10.28 -0.70 -6.67
C PHE A 132 9.88 -0.14 -8.04
N GLN A 133 8.62 -0.36 -8.43
CA GLN A 133 8.02 0.21 -9.64
C GLN A 133 6.73 0.94 -9.28
N GLY A 134 6.73 2.25 -9.49
CA GLY A 134 5.56 3.11 -9.36
C GLY A 134 5.12 3.60 -10.73
N ARG A 135 3.81 3.77 -10.93
CA ARG A 135 3.23 4.38 -12.11
C ARG A 135 2.60 5.71 -11.74
N ILE A 136 3.16 6.78 -12.28
CA ILE A 136 2.69 8.16 -12.13
C ILE A 136 1.65 8.40 -13.22
N CYS A 137 0.41 8.61 -12.81
CA CYS A 137 -0.73 8.91 -13.65
C CYS A 137 -1.03 10.42 -13.62
N ASN A 138 -1.84 10.92 -14.55
CA ASN A 138 -2.41 12.28 -14.49
C ASN A 138 -1.42 13.45 -14.32
N SER A 139 -0.17 13.33 -14.79
CA SER A 139 0.84 14.39 -14.60
C SER A 139 0.49 15.74 -15.25
N TYR A 140 -0.45 15.75 -16.21
CA TYR A 140 -1.03 16.98 -16.79
C TYR A 140 -2.01 17.72 -15.85
N LYS A 141 -2.34 17.14 -14.69
CA LYS A 141 -3.09 17.80 -13.61
C LYS A 141 -2.18 18.27 -12.47
N GLY A 142 -0.87 18.01 -12.56
CA GLY A 142 0.08 18.21 -11.47
C GLY A 142 -0.09 17.18 -10.35
N VAL A 143 0.94 16.37 -10.15
CA VAL A 143 0.99 15.33 -9.10
C VAL A 143 1.96 15.77 -8.02
N HIS A 144 1.51 15.71 -6.76
CA HIS A 144 2.31 16.03 -5.59
C HIS A 144 1.95 15.06 -4.47
N GLU A 145 2.70 13.96 -4.38
CA GLU A 145 2.30 12.83 -3.54
C GLU A 145 3.48 12.28 -2.73
N TYR A 146 3.18 11.90 -1.49
CA TYR A 146 4.07 11.09 -0.69
C TYR A 146 3.97 9.63 -1.15
N VAL A 147 5.11 9.00 -1.39
CA VAL A 147 5.22 7.63 -1.84
C VAL A 147 6.07 6.86 -0.81
N PRO A 148 5.45 5.97 0.00
CA PRO A 148 6.20 5.05 0.85
C PRO A 148 6.77 3.93 -0.02
N ILE A 149 7.96 4.13 -0.59
CA ILE A 149 8.59 3.10 -1.43
C ILE A 149 8.94 1.92 -0.53
N MET A 150 8.28 0.80 -0.76
CA MET A 150 8.53 -0.47 -0.08
C MET A 150 9.20 -1.43 -1.07
N PHE A 151 10.29 -2.06 -0.64
CA PHE A 151 10.92 -3.14 -1.37
C PHE A 151 10.33 -4.51 -0.99
N ASP A 152 10.83 -5.56 -1.62
CA ASP A 152 10.30 -6.92 -1.45
C ASP A 152 10.45 -7.48 -0.02
N THR A 153 9.86 -8.65 0.23
CA THR A 153 9.82 -9.28 1.55
C THR A 153 11.19 -9.71 2.09
N ASN A 154 12.18 -9.89 1.22
CA ASN A 154 13.55 -10.21 1.63
C ASN A 154 14.31 -8.93 2.00
N HIS A 155 13.97 -7.80 1.38
CA HIS A 155 14.54 -6.49 1.62
C HIS A 155 13.51 -5.54 2.23
N PHE A 156 12.90 -5.93 3.36
CA PHE A 156 11.77 -5.20 3.94
C PHE A 156 12.24 -3.87 4.56
N CYS A 157 12.35 -2.86 3.71
CA CYS A 157 12.77 -1.49 4.02
C CYS A 157 11.82 -0.48 3.37
N GLN A 158 11.72 0.69 3.98
CA GLN A 158 10.86 1.78 3.54
C GLN A 158 11.69 3.01 3.19
N VAL A 159 11.43 3.62 2.05
CA VAL A 159 11.96 4.95 1.71
C VAL A 159 10.84 5.97 1.82
N HIS A 160 11.06 7.00 2.62
CA HIS A 160 10.19 8.16 2.69
C HIS A 160 10.49 9.06 1.49
N CYS A 161 9.66 8.94 0.44
CA CYS A 161 9.82 9.68 -0.81
C CYS A 161 8.63 10.62 -1.04
N THR A 162 8.89 11.78 -1.62
CA THR A 162 7.83 12.63 -2.20
C THR A 162 8.13 12.86 -3.67
N VAL A 163 7.09 12.82 -4.50
CA VAL A 163 7.20 12.93 -5.95
C VAL A 163 6.31 14.07 -6.42
N ASN A 164 6.92 14.98 -7.17
CA ASN A 164 6.22 16.05 -7.86
C ASN A 164 6.35 15.82 -9.36
N SER A 165 5.26 15.83 -10.12
CA SER A 165 5.27 15.60 -11.57
C SER A 165 4.35 16.58 -12.27
N ASN A 166 4.90 17.40 -13.16
CA ASN A 166 4.17 18.46 -13.82
C ASN A 166 4.49 18.53 -15.32
N LEU A 167 3.46 18.77 -16.13
CA LEU A 167 3.63 19.27 -17.49
C LEU A 167 4.23 20.68 -17.41
N GLN A 168 5.31 20.93 -18.15
CA GLN A 168 6.02 22.21 -18.14
C GLN A 168 5.81 23.02 -19.42
N ASP A 169 5.79 22.36 -20.59
CA ASP A 169 5.79 23.05 -21.87
C ASP A 169 5.37 22.12 -23.03
N PHE A 170 4.96 22.71 -24.16
CA PHE A 170 4.80 22.04 -25.44
C PHE A 170 5.72 22.65 -26.50
N LYS A 171 6.65 21.85 -27.03
CA LYS A 171 7.65 22.30 -28.02
C LYS A 171 7.41 21.70 -29.39
N PHE A 172 7.49 22.53 -30.42
CA PHE A 172 7.59 22.07 -31.80
C PHE A 172 9.03 21.70 -32.15
N ARG A 173 9.28 20.42 -32.45
CA ARG A 173 10.54 19.88 -32.94
C ARG A 173 10.36 19.42 -34.39
N LEU A 174 11.19 19.92 -35.29
CA LEU A 174 11.34 19.35 -36.62
C LEU A 174 11.89 17.92 -36.46
N SER A 175 11.23 16.91 -37.01
CA SER A 175 11.61 15.51 -36.80
C SER A 175 13.05 15.23 -37.26
N GLU A 176 13.84 14.53 -36.46
CA GLU A 176 15.18 14.02 -36.82
C GLU A 176 15.14 12.88 -37.88
N PHE A 177 13.95 12.48 -38.34
CA PHE A 177 13.69 11.45 -39.36
C PHE A 177 14.15 11.82 -40.79
N GLN A 178 15.21 12.60 -40.94
CA GLN A 178 15.81 12.92 -42.25
C GLN A 178 16.65 11.76 -42.83
N LYS A 179 16.80 10.61 -42.14
CA LYS A 179 17.77 9.58 -42.56
C LYS A 179 17.26 8.17 -42.89
N ALA A 180 15.95 7.88 -42.86
CA ALA A 180 15.49 6.55 -43.28
C ALA A 180 14.14 6.61 -44.02
N ASN A 181 14.17 6.17 -45.28
CA ASN A 181 13.04 5.83 -46.16
C ASN A 181 12.27 6.99 -46.83
N SER A 182 12.95 7.56 -47.82
CA SER A 182 12.35 8.26 -48.96
C SER A 182 11.64 7.29 -49.90
N SER A 183 10.33 7.08 -49.74
CA SER A 183 9.50 6.55 -50.83
C SER A 183 8.03 7.00 -50.86
N LYS A 184 7.61 7.89 -49.95
CA LYS A 184 6.36 8.68 -50.10
C LYS A 184 6.62 10.13 -49.73
N ILE A 185 6.71 11.01 -50.73
CA ILE A 185 6.86 12.46 -50.56
C ILE A 185 5.52 13.02 -50.04
N SER A 186 5.27 12.89 -48.74
CA SER A 186 4.33 13.76 -48.05
C SER A 186 5.12 14.96 -47.54
N ILE A 187 4.77 16.18 -47.96
CA ILE A 187 5.42 17.39 -47.48
C ILE A 187 5.20 17.47 -45.95
N GLN A 188 6.28 17.28 -45.20
CA GLN A 188 6.33 17.47 -43.75
C GLN A 188 6.32 18.98 -43.47
N PRO A 189 5.53 19.47 -42.49
CA PRO A 189 5.48 20.89 -42.16
C PRO A 189 6.82 21.37 -41.59
N LYS A 190 7.28 22.54 -42.04
CA LYS A 190 8.58 23.16 -41.68
C LYS A 190 8.47 24.22 -40.60
N THR A 191 7.26 24.74 -40.36
CA THR A 191 6.97 25.72 -39.30
C THR A 191 5.84 25.20 -38.42
N PHE A 192 5.73 25.75 -37.21
CA PHE A 192 4.61 25.45 -36.32
C PHE A 192 3.27 25.81 -36.96
N THR A 193 3.19 26.96 -37.66
CA THR A 193 2.01 27.38 -38.42
C THR A 193 1.60 26.37 -39.49
N GLU A 194 2.56 25.87 -40.30
CA GLU A 194 2.30 24.83 -41.30
C GLU A 194 1.82 23.52 -40.65
N PHE A 195 2.40 23.17 -39.50
CA PHE A 195 2.01 21.98 -38.75
C PHE A 195 0.57 22.09 -38.24
N LEU A 196 0.23 23.20 -37.59
CA LEU A 196 -1.12 23.49 -37.13
C LEU A 196 -2.11 23.45 -38.28
N HIS A 197 -1.80 24.12 -39.39
CA HIS A 197 -2.67 24.16 -40.57
C HIS A 197 -2.99 22.76 -41.10
N LYS A 198 -1.99 21.88 -41.17
CA LYS A 198 -2.14 20.50 -41.64
C LYS A 198 -2.95 19.62 -40.67
N HIS A 199 -2.72 19.72 -39.37
CA HIS A 199 -3.28 18.80 -38.36
C HIS A 199 -4.64 19.25 -37.81
N THR A 200 -4.94 20.55 -37.84
CA THR A 200 -6.25 21.10 -37.41
C THR A 200 -7.29 21.12 -38.55
N ASN A 201 -6.96 20.50 -39.69
CA ASN A 201 -7.73 20.56 -40.94
C ASN A 201 -8.07 22.02 -41.31
N LYS A 202 -7.05 22.83 -41.53
CA LYS A 202 -7.15 24.28 -41.75
C LYS A 202 -7.89 25.02 -40.62
N PHE A 203 -7.60 24.67 -39.36
CA PHE A 203 -8.18 25.27 -38.15
C PHE A 203 -9.69 25.04 -37.95
N THR A 204 -10.29 24.07 -38.65
CA THR A 204 -11.69 23.65 -38.39
C THR A 204 -11.85 22.90 -37.08
N LYS A 205 -10.78 22.26 -36.58
CA LYS A 205 -10.66 21.63 -35.26
C LYS A 205 -9.78 22.41 -34.28
N SER A 206 -9.69 23.74 -34.42
CA SER A 206 -8.83 24.60 -33.56
C SER A 206 -9.17 24.51 -32.07
N GLN A 207 -10.43 24.25 -31.72
CA GLN A 207 -10.88 24.09 -30.33
C GLN A 207 -10.25 22.87 -29.64
N GLU A 208 -10.26 21.71 -30.31
CA GLU A 208 -9.66 20.46 -29.77
C GLU A 208 -8.15 20.63 -29.51
N PHE A 209 -7.46 21.35 -30.40
CA PHE A 209 -6.05 21.68 -30.23
C PHE A 209 -5.86 22.61 -29.01
N PHE A 210 -6.66 23.67 -28.92
CA PHE A 210 -6.57 24.62 -27.82
C PHE A 210 -6.85 23.97 -26.47
N ASP A 211 -7.92 23.18 -26.38
CA ASP A 211 -8.34 22.48 -25.15
C ASP A 211 -7.26 21.49 -24.68
N TYR A 212 -6.58 20.81 -25.62
CA TYR A 212 -5.49 19.91 -25.25
C TYR A 212 -4.22 20.67 -24.84
N TYR A 213 -3.65 21.51 -25.72
CA TYR A 213 -2.33 22.08 -25.46
C TYR A 213 -2.34 23.24 -24.47
N ILE A 214 -3.28 24.18 -24.62
CA ILE A 214 -3.38 25.33 -23.72
C ILE A 214 -4.16 24.93 -22.46
N GLY A 215 -5.24 24.17 -22.63
CA GLY A 215 -6.06 23.70 -21.51
C GLY A 215 -5.26 22.86 -20.52
N GLN A 216 -4.39 21.94 -20.97
CA GLN A 216 -3.56 21.15 -20.04
C GLN A 216 -2.52 22.00 -19.30
N LEU A 217 -1.84 22.93 -19.96
CA LEU A 217 -0.88 23.84 -19.31
C LEU A 217 -1.58 24.70 -18.25
N ARG A 218 -2.78 25.20 -18.57
CA ARG A 218 -3.61 25.95 -17.64
C ARG A 218 -4.03 25.10 -16.44
N LEU A 219 -4.58 23.91 -16.67
CA LEU A 219 -5.01 23.00 -15.60
C LEU A 219 -3.84 22.64 -14.67
N THR A 220 -2.66 22.38 -15.24
CA THR A 220 -1.44 22.14 -14.46
C THR A 220 -1.07 23.38 -13.64
N SER A 221 -1.11 24.57 -14.24
CA SER A 221 -0.77 25.84 -13.57
C SER A 221 -1.72 26.14 -12.40
N GLU A 222 -3.03 25.98 -12.62
CA GLU A 222 -4.06 26.21 -11.59
C GLU A 222 -3.92 25.21 -10.44
N SER A 223 -3.73 23.92 -10.77
CA SER A 223 -3.53 22.88 -9.76
C SER A 223 -2.27 23.11 -8.94
N LEU A 224 -1.12 23.34 -9.60
CA LEU A 224 0.14 23.59 -8.93
C LEU A 224 0.09 24.84 -8.05
N GLN A 225 -0.49 25.94 -8.54
CA GLN A 225 -0.64 27.17 -7.75
C GLN A 225 -1.50 26.94 -6.51
N GLN A 226 -2.65 26.25 -6.63
CA GLN A 226 -3.51 25.94 -5.49
C GLN A 226 -2.79 25.08 -4.45
N GLN A 227 -2.02 24.10 -4.89
CA GLN A 227 -1.28 23.21 -4.00
C GLN A 227 -0.14 23.94 -3.29
N VAL A 228 0.67 24.73 -4.01
CA VAL A 228 1.72 25.56 -3.41
C VAL A 228 1.13 26.58 -2.45
N ALA A 229 0.01 27.25 -2.79
CA ALA A 229 -0.67 28.18 -1.90
C ALA A 229 -1.15 27.51 -0.60
N LYS A 230 -1.74 26.32 -0.71
CA LYS A 230 -2.17 25.51 0.43
C LYS A 230 -0.98 25.13 1.31
N LEU A 231 0.12 24.67 0.72
CA LEU A 231 1.36 24.34 1.42
C LEU A 231 1.93 25.56 2.14
N CYS A 232 2.07 26.70 1.47
CA CYS A 232 2.55 27.93 2.08
C CYS A 232 1.66 28.35 3.26
N GLY A 233 0.33 28.24 3.12
CA GLY A 233 -0.61 28.52 4.22
C GLY A 233 -0.43 27.59 5.42
N GLN A 234 -0.32 26.28 5.19
CA GLN A 234 -0.12 25.27 6.25
C GLN A 234 1.23 25.39 6.94
N LEU A 235 2.28 25.74 6.18
CA LEU A 235 3.65 25.94 6.67
C LEU A 235 3.91 27.37 7.18
N LYS A 236 2.92 28.27 7.08
CA LYS A 236 3.02 29.70 7.43
C LYS A 236 4.12 30.46 6.67
N LEU A 237 4.36 30.08 5.42
CA LEU A 237 5.35 30.69 4.51
C LEU A 237 4.72 31.88 3.75
N TYR A 238 4.37 32.95 4.45
CA TYR A 238 3.67 34.10 3.87
C TYR A 238 4.49 34.84 2.79
N GLU A 239 5.82 34.81 2.90
CA GLU A 239 6.70 35.42 1.90
C GLU A 239 6.60 34.67 0.56
N GLU A 240 6.73 33.35 0.57
CA GLU A 240 6.55 32.52 -0.63
C GLU A 240 5.13 32.61 -1.19
N LEU A 241 4.11 32.68 -0.32
CA LEU A 241 2.73 32.90 -0.74
C LEU A 241 2.56 34.22 -1.51
N SER A 242 3.26 35.28 -1.11
CA SER A 242 3.21 36.58 -1.78
C SER A 242 3.92 36.61 -3.13
N LYS A 243 4.83 35.65 -3.39
CA LYS A 243 5.57 35.50 -4.65
C LYS A 243 4.82 34.70 -5.71
N LEU A 244 3.62 34.18 -5.39
CA LEU A 244 2.87 33.35 -6.34
C LEU A 244 2.57 34.12 -7.63
N PRO A 245 2.94 33.59 -8.82
CA PRO A 245 2.66 34.23 -10.09
C PRO A 245 1.17 34.31 -10.35
N THR A 246 0.73 35.34 -11.07
CA THR A 246 -0.66 35.43 -11.54
C THR A 246 -0.84 34.53 -12.77
N ILE A 247 -1.88 33.70 -12.77
CA ILE A 247 -2.20 32.86 -13.95
C ILE A 247 -2.76 33.77 -15.05
N PRO A 248 -2.16 33.77 -16.27
CA PRO A 248 -2.57 34.64 -17.36
C PRO A 248 -3.99 34.31 -17.82
N LYS A 249 -4.72 35.35 -18.25
CA LYS A 249 -5.91 35.17 -19.08
C LYS A 249 -5.46 34.85 -20.51
N PHE A 250 -6.25 34.08 -21.24
CA PHE A 250 -5.94 33.74 -22.64
C PHE A 250 -5.68 34.98 -23.50
N SER A 251 -4.61 34.95 -24.30
CA SER A 251 -4.22 36.04 -25.19
C SER A 251 -5.34 36.43 -26.15
N TYR A 252 -6.18 35.49 -26.57
CA TYR A 252 -7.33 35.78 -27.44
C TYR A 252 -8.38 36.68 -26.79
N ILE A 253 -8.69 36.48 -25.50
CA ILE A 253 -9.65 37.32 -24.77
C ILE A 253 -9.12 38.75 -24.69
N GLN A 254 -7.81 38.90 -24.41
CA GLN A 254 -7.14 40.20 -24.39
C GLN A 254 -7.14 40.87 -25.77
N TYR A 255 -6.97 40.10 -26.86
CA TYR A 255 -7.05 40.61 -28.22
C TYR A 255 -8.46 41.14 -28.55
N GLN A 256 -9.53 40.43 -28.18
CA GLN A 256 -10.90 40.92 -28.39
C GLN A 256 -11.22 42.16 -27.54
N GLU A 257 -10.76 42.21 -26.28
CA GLU A 257 -10.87 43.42 -25.45
C GLU A 257 -10.15 44.62 -26.08
N SER A 258 -9.05 44.40 -26.80
CA SER A 258 -8.32 45.44 -27.54
C SER A 258 -8.95 45.83 -28.88
N SER A 259 -9.91 45.06 -29.41
CA SER A 259 -10.45 45.24 -30.77
C SER A 259 -11.98 45.28 -30.92
N ILE A 260 -12.78 45.19 -29.86
CA ILE A 260 -14.15 45.78 -29.69
C ILE A 260 -14.72 45.25 -28.36
N ILE A 261 -14.94 46.13 -27.38
CA ILE A 261 -15.93 45.93 -26.30
C ILE A 261 -17.10 46.85 -26.58
N LYS A 262 -18.13 46.35 -27.28
CA LYS A 262 -19.50 46.78 -27.06
C LYS A 262 -20.42 45.56 -27.08
N GLU A 263 -21.11 45.41 -25.96
CA GLU A 263 -22.33 44.62 -25.76
C GLU A 263 -22.18 43.09 -25.69
N ASN A 264 -21.92 42.60 -24.47
CA ASN A 264 -22.83 41.72 -23.71
C ASN A 264 -22.04 40.78 -22.79
N ILE A 265 -21.80 41.17 -21.55
CA ILE A 265 -21.47 40.22 -20.47
C ILE A 265 -22.28 40.60 -19.23
N HIS A 266 -23.55 40.20 -19.26
CA HIS A 266 -24.33 39.98 -18.04
C HIS A 266 -24.93 38.58 -18.14
N THR A 267 -24.27 37.59 -17.55
CA THR A 267 -24.89 36.46 -16.83
C THR A 267 -23.82 35.57 -16.19
N LYS A 268 -24.08 35.17 -14.94
CA LYS A 268 -23.31 34.21 -14.15
C LYS A 268 -23.59 32.77 -14.63
N GLY A 269 -22.58 31.90 -14.55
CA GLY A 269 -22.72 30.44 -14.52
C GLY A 269 -21.98 29.71 -15.65
N ASN A 270 -21.04 28.83 -15.29
CA ASN A 270 -20.40 27.77 -16.11
C ASN A 270 -20.51 27.91 -17.64
N ILE A 271 -19.77 28.86 -18.20
CA ILE A 271 -19.54 28.91 -19.65
C ILE A 271 -18.24 28.15 -19.93
N LEU A 272 -18.30 27.08 -20.74
CA LEU A 272 -17.09 26.45 -21.27
C LEU A 272 -16.42 27.48 -22.19
N ILE A 273 -15.10 27.65 -22.06
CA ILE A 273 -14.33 28.65 -22.82
C ILE A 273 -14.43 28.46 -24.34
N SER A 274 -14.75 27.25 -24.80
CA SER A 274 -15.13 26.94 -26.19
C SER A 274 -16.28 27.80 -26.71
N ASP A 275 -17.19 28.21 -25.83
CA ASP A 275 -18.39 28.97 -26.17
C ASP A 275 -18.10 30.48 -26.28
N VAL A 276 -16.98 30.95 -25.70
CA VAL A 276 -16.55 32.35 -25.70
C VAL A 276 -15.58 32.66 -26.84
N LEU A 277 -14.66 31.75 -27.17
CA LEU A 277 -13.54 32.05 -28.07
C LEU A 277 -13.88 31.95 -29.56
N ASN A 278 -14.96 31.26 -29.94
CA ASN A 278 -15.37 30.95 -31.32
C ASN A 278 -14.21 31.00 -32.34
N LEU A 279 -13.14 30.23 -32.06
CA LEU A 279 -11.82 30.32 -32.73
C LEU A 279 -11.93 30.12 -34.25
N LYS A 280 -13.05 29.54 -34.71
CA LYS A 280 -13.45 29.39 -36.11
C LYS A 280 -13.59 30.72 -36.86
N ASN A 281 -13.77 31.84 -36.15
CA ASN A 281 -13.96 33.17 -36.76
C ASN A 281 -12.65 33.89 -37.10
N ILE A 282 -11.50 33.40 -36.62
CA ILE A 282 -10.19 33.95 -36.95
C ILE A 282 -9.78 33.45 -38.32
N ARG A 283 -9.83 34.34 -39.33
CA ARG A 283 -9.44 34.00 -40.71
C ARG A 283 -7.92 34.05 -40.93
N ASP A 284 -7.20 34.79 -40.07
CA ASP A 284 -5.74 34.89 -40.12
C ASP A 284 -5.07 33.75 -39.35
N GLN A 285 -4.52 32.81 -40.10
CA GLN A 285 -3.89 31.61 -39.57
C GLN A 285 -2.52 31.87 -38.93
N ASN A 286 -1.79 32.90 -39.40
CA ASN A 286 -0.52 33.29 -38.81
C ASN A 286 -0.77 33.89 -37.43
N LEU A 287 -1.74 34.80 -37.33
CA LEU A 287 -2.17 35.40 -36.07
C LEU A 287 -2.59 34.32 -35.06
N LEU A 288 -3.40 33.34 -35.47
CA LEU A 288 -3.82 32.25 -34.59
C LEU A 288 -2.64 31.40 -34.11
N SER A 289 -1.67 31.08 -34.99
CA SER A 289 -0.46 30.36 -34.56
C SER A 289 0.37 31.16 -33.56
N THR A 290 0.55 32.47 -33.77
CA THR A 290 1.28 33.34 -32.84
C THR A 290 0.58 33.44 -31.47
N LEU A 291 -0.75 33.53 -31.45
CA LEU A 291 -1.51 33.57 -30.20
C LEU A 291 -1.37 32.27 -29.40
N ILE A 292 -1.41 31.12 -30.07
CA ILE A 292 -1.20 29.81 -29.43
C ILE A 292 0.22 29.69 -28.86
N GLU A 293 1.25 30.07 -29.64
CA GLU A 293 2.64 30.07 -29.16
C GLU A 293 2.82 31.00 -27.95
N ASN A 294 2.22 32.19 -27.98
CA ASN A 294 2.27 33.14 -26.86
C ASN A 294 1.62 32.56 -25.60
N ASP A 295 0.44 31.95 -25.72
CA ASP A 295 -0.23 31.32 -24.57
C ASP A 295 0.61 30.17 -23.99
N ILE A 296 1.18 29.30 -24.84
CA ILE A 296 2.09 28.23 -24.40
C ILE A 296 3.25 28.82 -23.58
N ASN A 297 3.92 29.85 -24.11
CA ASN A 297 5.07 30.47 -23.45
C ASN A 297 4.69 31.14 -22.11
N GLN A 298 3.52 31.80 -22.04
CA GLN A 298 3.06 32.45 -20.81
C GLN A 298 2.77 31.43 -19.70
N TYR A 299 2.00 30.38 -19.99
CA TYR A 299 1.74 29.34 -18.98
C TYR A 299 3.01 28.60 -18.57
N SER A 300 3.92 28.34 -19.52
CA SER A 300 5.20 27.69 -19.21
C SER A 300 6.08 28.55 -18.28
N SER A 301 6.05 29.88 -18.43
CA SER A 301 6.74 30.80 -17.51
C SER A 301 6.16 30.72 -16.09
N VAL A 302 4.83 30.69 -15.96
CA VAL A 302 4.14 30.56 -14.66
C VAL A 302 4.48 29.24 -13.98
N LEU A 303 4.46 28.13 -14.74
CA LEU A 303 4.82 26.80 -14.23
C LEU A 303 6.26 26.76 -13.73
N PHE A 304 7.19 27.36 -14.47
CA PHE A 304 8.59 27.49 -14.05
C PHE A 304 8.73 28.26 -12.73
N GLU A 305 8.04 29.40 -12.59
CA GLU A 305 8.05 30.19 -11.35
C GLU A 305 7.47 29.41 -10.16
N LEU A 306 6.32 28.74 -10.35
CA LEU A 306 5.70 27.91 -9.32
C LEU A 306 6.60 26.74 -8.90
N GLN A 307 7.29 26.11 -9.84
CA GLN A 307 8.22 25.02 -9.57
C GLN A 307 9.42 25.48 -8.74
N ASN A 308 9.95 26.67 -9.01
CA ASN A 308 11.04 27.23 -8.20
C ASN A 308 10.60 27.51 -6.75
N ILE A 309 9.39 28.03 -6.55
CA ILE A 309 8.82 28.19 -5.20
C ILE A 309 8.72 26.83 -4.50
N LEU A 310 8.22 25.80 -5.20
CA LEU A 310 8.14 24.44 -4.66
C LEU A 310 9.52 23.86 -4.28
N ILE A 311 10.54 24.07 -5.11
CA ILE A 311 11.92 23.66 -4.81
C ILE A 311 12.41 24.33 -3.53
N ASN A 312 12.18 25.64 -3.38
CA ASN A 312 12.53 26.38 -2.16
C ASN A 312 11.83 25.81 -0.93
N ILE A 313 10.54 25.45 -1.03
CA ILE A 313 9.79 24.82 0.06
C ILE A 313 10.42 23.47 0.44
N ILE A 314 10.75 22.63 -0.55
CA ILE A 314 11.38 21.31 -0.29
C ILE A 314 12.75 21.49 0.39
N GLN A 315 13.58 22.41 -0.11
CA GLN A 315 14.92 22.67 0.43
C GLN A 315 14.92 23.15 1.89
N ASN A 316 13.91 23.92 2.29
CA ASN A 316 13.88 24.55 3.61
C ASN A 316 12.92 23.86 4.60
N ASN A 317 11.95 23.09 4.10
CA ASN A 317 10.84 22.54 4.89
C ASN A 317 10.52 21.07 4.54
N SER A 318 11.49 20.30 4.02
CA SER A 318 11.32 18.90 3.57
C SER A 318 10.47 18.05 4.52
N LYS A 319 10.83 18.02 5.80
CA LYS A 319 10.16 17.21 6.82
C LYS A 319 8.70 17.60 7.01
N GLN A 320 8.39 18.90 7.16
CA GLN A 320 7.01 19.35 7.31
C GLN A 320 6.20 19.12 6.02
N TYR A 321 6.82 19.36 4.87
CA TYR A 321 6.24 19.10 3.55
C TYR A 321 5.87 17.61 3.40
N ARG A 322 6.78 16.69 3.74
CA ARG A 322 6.50 15.26 3.74
C ARG A 322 5.38 14.88 4.68
N ILE A 323 5.37 15.39 5.92
CA ILE A 323 4.32 15.05 6.91
C ILE A 323 2.93 15.43 6.37
N LEU A 324 2.79 16.60 5.75
CA LEU A 324 1.53 17.03 5.13
C LEU A 324 1.10 16.10 3.99
N LEU A 325 2.02 15.73 3.10
CA LEU A 325 1.71 14.80 2.01
C LEU A 325 1.42 13.39 2.51
N GLN A 326 2.12 12.93 3.54
CA GLN A 326 1.90 11.63 4.17
C GLN A 326 0.50 11.55 4.78
N GLN A 327 0.02 12.60 5.44
CA GLN A 327 -1.36 12.66 5.95
C GLN A 327 -2.39 12.50 4.83
N ASN A 328 -2.20 13.19 3.70
CA ASN A 328 -3.09 13.05 2.54
C ASN A 328 -3.03 11.62 1.96
N TYR A 329 -1.82 11.05 1.84
CA TYR A 329 -1.63 9.68 1.38
C TYR A 329 -2.36 8.66 2.27
N GLN A 330 -2.30 8.83 3.60
CA GLN A 330 -2.98 7.92 4.54
C GLN A 330 -4.50 7.90 4.37
N VAL A 331 -5.11 9.00 3.95
CA VAL A 331 -6.54 9.04 3.59
C VAL A 331 -6.76 8.31 2.27
N LYS A 332 -6.04 8.70 1.21
CA LYS A 332 -6.19 8.10 -0.13
C LYS A 332 -5.96 6.59 -0.15
N ILE A 333 -4.97 6.09 0.60
CA ILE A 333 -4.65 4.66 0.63
C ILE A 333 -5.74 3.86 1.37
N LYS A 334 -6.36 4.44 2.41
CA LYS A 334 -7.53 3.84 3.09
C LYS A 334 -8.72 3.75 2.14
N ASP A 335 -9.00 4.81 1.39
CA ASP A 335 -10.06 4.81 0.36
C ASP A 335 -9.77 3.77 -0.73
N LYS A 336 -8.50 3.67 -1.17
CA LYS A 336 -8.07 2.68 -2.15
C LYS A 336 -8.29 1.25 -1.67
N TRP A 337 -7.93 0.94 -0.42
CA TRP A 337 -8.22 -0.37 0.17
C TRP A 337 -9.73 -0.60 0.34
N GLY A 338 -10.51 0.45 0.54
CA GLY A 338 -11.98 0.42 0.62
C GLY A 338 -12.65 -0.13 -0.65
N GLU A 339 -12.01 -0.05 -1.82
CA GLU A 339 -12.54 -0.63 -3.06
C GLU A 339 -12.69 -2.16 -3.01
N THR A 340 -11.90 -2.84 -2.16
CA THR A 340 -11.93 -4.30 -2.00
C THR A 340 -12.14 -4.74 -0.55
N TYR A 341 -12.52 -3.81 0.33
CA TYR A 341 -12.84 -4.06 1.73
C TYR A 341 -14.31 -3.70 2.00
N PHE A 342 -15.15 -4.73 2.18
CA PHE A 342 -16.54 -4.59 2.58
C PHE A 342 -16.72 -4.80 4.08
N ARG A 343 -17.53 -3.95 4.74
CA ARG A 343 -17.84 -4.04 6.17
C ARG A 343 -19.34 -4.04 6.41
N GLU A 344 -19.79 -4.92 7.28
CA GLU A 344 -21.16 -5.01 7.75
C GLU A 344 -21.20 -5.03 9.29
N VAL A 345 -22.08 -4.22 9.88
CA VAL A 345 -22.31 -4.21 11.33
C VAL A 345 -23.60 -4.98 11.64
N ILE A 346 -23.47 -6.07 12.41
CA ILE A 346 -24.55 -6.97 12.76
C ILE A 346 -24.88 -6.78 14.24
N LYS A 347 -26.03 -6.16 14.53
CA LYS A 347 -26.54 -6.07 15.90
C LYS A 347 -27.00 -7.45 16.36
N CYS A 348 -26.48 -7.93 17.49
CA CYS A 348 -26.77 -9.27 17.99
C CYS A 348 -26.90 -9.29 19.51
N ASN A 349 -27.50 -10.35 20.05
CA ASN A 349 -27.55 -10.63 21.50
C ASN A 349 -26.50 -11.66 21.93
N SER A 350 -25.84 -12.30 20.97
CA SER A 350 -24.81 -13.31 21.18
C SER A 350 -23.89 -13.36 19.96
N PHE A 351 -22.60 -13.57 20.22
CA PHE A 351 -21.60 -13.76 19.19
C PHE A 351 -21.61 -15.17 18.59
N SER A 352 -22.32 -16.14 19.17
CA SER A 352 -22.28 -17.55 18.74
C SER A 352 -22.79 -17.79 17.31
N ASN A 353 -23.73 -16.96 16.84
CA ASN A 353 -24.33 -17.13 15.52
C ASN A 353 -23.37 -16.65 14.42
N GLY A 354 -23.33 -17.37 13.30
CA GLY A 354 -22.65 -16.94 12.08
C GLY A 354 -23.64 -16.66 10.94
N THR A 355 -23.14 -16.15 9.85
CA THR A 355 -23.79 -16.08 8.52
C THR A 355 -23.21 -17.15 7.59
N LEU A 356 -23.99 -17.60 6.61
CA LEU A 356 -23.53 -18.44 5.50
C LEU A 356 -23.31 -17.55 4.28
N CYS A 357 -22.14 -16.92 4.19
CA CYS A 357 -21.85 -15.89 3.19
C CYS A 357 -20.81 -16.30 2.12
N GLN A 358 -20.23 -17.51 2.21
CA GLN A 358 -19.12 -17.97 1.37
C GLN A 358 -19.38 -17.81 -0.13
N LYS A 359 -20.51 -18.32 -0.63
CA LYS A 359 -20.86 -18.25 -2.06
C LYS A 359 -21.09 -16.80 -2.51
N GLN A 360 -21.77 -16.00 -1.69
CA GLN A 360 -22.00 -14.59 -1.97
C GLN A 360 -20.68 -13.81 -2.04
N HIS A 361 -19.78 -14.04 -1.09
CA HIS A 361 -18.45 -13.42 -1.07
C HIS A 361 -17.62 -13.82 -2.29
N GLN A 362 -17.69 -15.09 -2.71
CA GLN A 362 -17.05 -15.54 -3.95
C GLN A 362 -17.63 -14.82 -5.18
N ASP A 363 -18.96 -14.76 -5.31
CA ASP A 363 -19.63 -14.11 -6.44
C ASP A 363 -19.28 -12.61 -6.51
N VAL A 364 -19.26 -11.91 -5.37
CA VAL A 364 -18.85 -10.49 -5.29
C VAL A 364 -17.37 -10.31 -5.65
N SER A 365 -16.50 -11.18 -5.15
CA SER A 365 -15.06 -11.14 -5.47
C SER A 365 -14.81 -11.34 -6.96
N ASP A 366 -15.53 -12.27 -7.59
CA ASP A 366 -15.44 -12.51 -9.04
C ASP A 366 -15.94 -11.32 -9.85
N GLN A 367 -17.02 -10.66 -9.41
CA GLN A 367 -17.50 -9.43 -10.04
C GLN A 367 -16.47 -8.31 -9.97
N ILE A 368 -15.84 -8.10 -8.81
CA ILE A 368 -14.80 -7.07 -8.61
C ILE A 368 -13.60 -7.31 -9.52
N ARG A 369 -13.16 -8.56 -9.65
CA ARG A 369 -12.02 -8.94 -10.50
C ARG A 369 -12.34 -8.89 -12.01
N ARG A 370 -13.62 -8.98 -12.38
CA ARG A 370 -14.10 -8.86 -13.77
C ARG A 370 -14.35 -7.42 -14.19
N LYS A 371 -14.57 -6.49 -13.26
CA LYS A 371 -14.72 -5.08 -13.60
C LYS A 371 -13.45 -4.64 -14.36
N PRO A 372 -13.57 -3.96 -15.50
CA PRO A 372 -12.42 -3.29 -16.09
C PRO A 372 -11.82 -2.36 -15.04
N LEU A 373 -10.51 -2.08 -15.10
CA LEU A 373 -9.92 -1.01 -14.30
C LEU A 373 -10.60 0.32 -14.68
N ILE A 374 -11.75 0.62 -14.08
CA ILE A 374 -12.41 1.91 -14.21
C ILE A 374 -11.70 2.80 -13.19
N MET A 375 -10.85 3.68 -13.72
CA MET A 375 -9.98 4.63 -12.99
C MET A 375 -10.80 5.76 -12.35
N GLU A 376 -11.79 5.45 -11.52
CA GLU A 376 -12.49 6.46 -10.74
C GLU A 376 -11.88 6.53 -9.33
N GLN A 377 -11.09 7.59 -9.12
CA GLN A 377 -10.31 7.96 -7.92
C GLN A 377 -9.03 7.14 -7.69
N GLN A 378 -8.03 7.42 -8.51
CA GLN A 378 -6.72 6.79 -8.45
C GLN A 378 -5.80 7.55 -7.48
N LEU A 379 -4.98 6.82 -6.72
CA LEU A 379 -3.69 7.35 -6.28
C LEU A 379 -2.99 7.94 -7.51
N ASP A 380 -2.38 9.12 -7.37
CA ASP A 380 -1.69 9.73 -8.51
C ASP A 380 -0.42 8.93 -8.86
N ILE A 381 0.11 8.21 -7.86
CA ILE A 381 1.21 7.26 -8.00
C ILE A 381 0.79 5.89 -7.48
N ILE A 382 0.75 4.92 -8.38
CA ILE A 382 0.36 3.54 -8.06
C ILE A 382 1.61 2.68 -7.89
N ASP A 383 1.73 2.05 -6.73
CA ASP A 383 2.68 0.96 -6.51
C ASP A 383 2.26 -0.26 -7.35
N GLU A 384 3.02 -0.57 -8.41
CA GLU A 384 2.73 -1.70 -9.30
C GLU A 384 2.98 -3.05 -8.60
N ASN A 385 3.80 -3.10 -7.55
CA ASN A 385 4.00 -4.31 -6.77
C ASN A 385 2.76 -4.66 -5.93
N LEU A 386 2.00 -3.64 -5.48
CA LEU A 386 0.77 -3.84 -4.70
C LEU A 386 -0.51 -3.85 -5.54
N PHE A 387 -0.58 -3.07 -6.61
CA PHE A 387 -1.83 -2.81 -7.36
C PHE A 387 -1.70 -3.06 -8.88
N SER A 388 -0.81 -3.95 -9.32
CA SER A 388 -0.54 -4.22 -10.74
C SER A 388 -1.76 -4.69 -11.53
N ASP A 389 -2.61 -5.55 -10.96
CA ASP A 389 -3.75 -6.15 -11.68
C ASP A 389 -4.97 -6.34 -10.77
N GLN A 390 -6.10 -5.73 -11.16
CA GLN A 390 -7.39 -5.88 -10.48
C GLN A 390 -7.84 -7.36 -10.42
N LYS A 391 -7.43 -8.19 -11.39
CA LYS A 391 -7.72 -9.62 -11.39
C LYS A 391 -7.02 -10.38 -10.27
N GLN A 392 -5.94 -9.81 -9.72
CA GLN A 392 -5.17 -10.37 -8.59
C GLN A 392 -5.59 -9.76 -7.25
N ALA A 393 -6.65 -8.96 -7.21
CA ALA A 393 -7.09 -8.27 -5.99
C ALA A 393 -7.54 -9.25 -4.90
N THR A 394 -6.99 -9.04 -3.70
CA THR A 394 -7.47 -9.66 -2.46
C THR A 394 -8.70 -8.90 -1.97
N VAL A 395 -9.77 -9.64 -1.67
CA VAL A 395 -11.06 -9.05 -1.29
C VAL A 395 -11.41 -9.47 0.13
N LEU A 396 -11.79 -8.51 0.95
CA LEU A 396 -12.06 -8.66 2.38
C LEU A 396 -13.54 -8.38 2.67
N PHE A 397 -14.15 -9.26 3.46
CA PHE A 397 -15.51 -9.10 3.96
C PHE A 397 -15.51 -9.20 5.47
N GLU A 398 -15.81 -8.11 6.14
CA GLU A 398 -15.82 -8.03 7.58
C GLU A 398 -17.24 -7.94 8.13
N GLU A 399 -17.53 -8.85 9.05
CA GLU A 399 -18.75 -8.85 9.84
C GLU A 399 -18.43 -8.45 11.27
N ILE A 400 -18.98 -7.32 11.71
CA ILE A 400 -18.81 -6.77 13.05
C ILE A 400 -20.05 -7.11 13.87
N TYR A 401 -19.98 -8.20 14.64
CA TYR A 401 -21.04 -8.59 15.55
C TYR A 401 -20.99 -7.71 16.79
N GLN A 402 -22.02 -6.90 17.01
CA GLN A 402 -22.04 -5.87 18.05
C GLN A 402 -23.19 -6.10 19.03
N ILE A 403 -22.87 -6.20 20.32
CA ILE A 403 -23.86 -6.31 21.43
C ILE A 403 -24.08 -4.95 22.11
N SER A 404 -23.06 -4.09 22.16
CA SER A 404 -23.15 -2.73 22.73
C SER A 404 -22.18 -1.76 22.06
N GLN A 405 -22.24 -0.47 22.40
CA GLN A 405 -21.28 0.50 21.85
C GLN A 405 -19.85 0.17 22.28
N PRO A 406 -18.84 0.39 21.41
CA PRO A 406 -17.43 0.23 21.77
C PRO A 406 -17.08 1.12 22.96
N LEU A 407 -16.23 0.61 23.85
CA LEU A 407 -15.64 1.41 24.91
C LEU A 407 -14.70 2.46 24.29
N ALA A 408 -14.57 3.62 24.95
CA ALA A 408 -13.66 4.68 24.52
C ALA A 408 -12.21 4.18 24.48
N GLN A 409 -11.42 4.73 23.55
CA GLN A 409 -9.99 4.40 23.39
C GLN A 409 -9.22 4.62 24.69
N GLN A 410 -8.39 3.64 25.03
CA GLN A 410 -7.55 3.67 26.23
C GLN A 410 -6.32 4.58 26.04
N GLU A 411 -5.72 5.01 27.15
CA GLU A 411 -4.47 5.78 27.14
C GLU A 411 -3.34 5.02 26.43
N GLN A 412 -2.43 5.77 25.80
CA GLN A 412 -1.30 5.23 25.05
C GLN A 412 -0.25 4.64 26.02
N ILE A 413 -0.43 3.37 26.37
CA ILE A 413 0.51 2.58 27.19
C ILE A 413 1.34 1.63 26.32
N LEU A 414 2.41 1.05 26.89
CA LEU A 414 3.22 0.05 26.18
C LEU A 414 2.35 -1.12 25.71
N HIS A 415 2.58 -1.58 24.48
CA HIS A 415 1.80 -2.65 23.88
C HIS A 415 2.73 -3.77 23.45
N LEU A 416 2.58 -4.94 24.07
CA LEU A 416 3.22 -6.18 23.66
C LEU A 416 2.31 -6.95 22.70
N ILE A 417 2.80 -7.22 21.49
CA ILE A 417 2.14 -8.09 20.51
C ILE A 417 2.92 -9.42 20.44
N VAL A 418 2.26 -10.51 20.83
CA VAL A 418 2.80 -11.87 20.80
C VAL A 418 2.30 -12.59 19.55
N LEU A 419 3.21 -12.98 18.66
CA LEU A 419 2.92 -13.70 17.42
C LEU A 419 3.23 -15.19 17.60
N VAL A 420 2.27 -16.07 17.29
CA VAL A 420 2.37 -17.51 17.54
C VAL A 420 2.14 -18.30 16.25
N HIS A 421 3.15 -19.09 15.87
CA HIS A 421 3.17 -19.86 14.63
C HIS A 421 2.31 -21.15 14.69
N GLY A 422 2.07 -21.74 13.52
CA GLY A 422 1.28 -22.96 13.35
C GLY A 422 2.08 -24.27 13.46
N PHE A 423 1.41 -25.39 13.12
CA PHE A 423 1.99 -26.73 13.08
C PHE A 423 3.16 -26.81 12.10
N GLN A 424 4.29 -27.40 12.54
CA GLN A 424 5.56 -27.46 11.80
C GLN A 424 6.14 -26.10 11.36
N GLY A 425 5.58 -25.00 11.88
CA GLY A 425 6.12 -23.68 11.68
C GLY A 425 7.19 -23.31 12.69
N ASN A 426 7.69 -22.10 12.57
CA ASN A 426 8.61 -21.47 13.52
C ASN A 426 8.35 -19.95 13.61
N SER A 427 9.09 -19.26 14.47
CA SER A 427 8.92 -17.82 14.70
C SER A 427 9.08 -16.96 13.44
N LEU A 428 9.88 -17.38 12.45
CA LEU A 428 10.10 -16.64 11.20
C LEU A 428 8.90 -16.65 10.26
N ASP A 429 7.98 -17.61 10.40
CA ASP A 429 6.73 -17.62 9.62
C ASP A 429 5.88 -16.37 9.93
N MET A 430 6.03 -15.82 11.13
CA MET A 430 5.32 -14.62 11.60
C MET A 430 6.07 -13.31 11.27
N ARG A 431 7.29 -13.39 10.71
CA ARG A 431 8.20 -12.27 10.45
C ARG A 431 7.54 -11.17 9.61
N LEU A 432 6.87 -11.57 8.54
CA LEU A 432 6.28 -10.61 7.61
C LEU A 432 5.11 -9.83 8.21
N ILE A 433 4.32 -10.48 9.08
CA ILE A 433 3.26 -9.84 9.86
C ILE A 433 3.87 -8.87 10.85
N LYS A 434 4.88 -9.30 11.62
CA LYS A 434 5.62 -8.46 12.57
C LYS A 434 6.16 -7.21 11.87
N ASN A 435 6.77 -7.35 10.70
CA ASN A 435 7.33 -6.22 9.97
C ASN A 435 6.27 -5.22 9.48
N ASN A 436 5.13 -5.70 9.01
CA ASN A 436 4.01 -4.83 8.61
C ASN A 436 3.42 -4.09 9.82
N LEU A 437 3.26 -4.77 10.97
CA LEU A 437 2.78 -4.12 12.19
C LEU A 437 3.78 -3.07 12.69
N GLN A 438 5.05 -3.40 12.71
CA GLN A 438 6.10 -2.52 13.22
C GLN A 438 6.30 -1.28 12.35
N LEU A 439 6.06 -1.39 11.05
CA LEU A 439 6.02 -0.23 10.15
C LEU A 439 5.01 0.82 10.62
N GLN A 440 3.83 0.37 11.05
CA GLN A 440 2.75 1.25 11.50
C GLN A 440 2.89 1.64 12.98
N TYR A 441 3.40 0.72 13.80
CA TYR A 441 3.48 0.85 15.26
C TYR A 441 4.91 0.63 15.76
N PRO A 442 5.86 1.54 15.43
CA PRO A 442 7.29 1.34 15.71
C PRO A 442 7.66 1.31 17.20
N ASN A 443 6.77 1.79 18.08
CA ASN A 443 7.02 1.86 19.52
C ASN A 443 6.45 0.67 20.30
N HIS A 444 5.83 -0.30 19.62
CA HIS A 444 5.28 -1.50 20.24
C HIS A 444 6.38 -2.56 20.43
N HIS A 445 6.18 -3.44 21.41
CA HIS A 445 7.03 -4.61 21.60
C HIS A 445 6.47 -5.79 20.80
N TYR A 446 7.36 -6.56 20.17
CA TYR A 446 6.99 -7.72 19.38
C TYR A 446 7.72 -8.97 19.89
N LEU A 447 6.96 -10.00 20.24
CA LEU A 447 7.48 -11.33 20.57
C LEU A 447 7.01 -12.31 19.51
N MET A 448 7.90 -12.74 18.61
CA MET A 448 7.65 -13.90 17.75
C MET A 448 8.03 -15.15 18.56
N SER A 449 7.02 -15.85 19.05
CA SER A 449 7.18 -16.97 19.98
C SER A 449 8.03 -18.09 19.39
N ARG A 450 9.03 -18.55 20.15
CA ARG A 450 9.87 -19.72 19.82
C ARG A 450 9.58 -20.91 20.72
N ALA A 451 8.76 -20.72 21.76
CA ALA A 451 8.53 -21.69 22.82
C ALA A 451 8.12 -23.10 22.35
N ASN A 452 7.56 -23.23 21.14
CA ASN A 452 7.06 -24.48 20.60
C ASN A 452 7.68 -24.86 19.23
N GLU A 453 8.80 -24.22 18.85
CA GLU A 453 9.60 -24.68 17.71
C GLU A 453 10.01 -26.15 17.92
N ASP A 454 9.88 -26.98 16.89
CA ASP A 454 10.12 -28.43 16.91
C ASP A 454 9.24 -29.27 17.87
N LEU A 455 8.39 -28.66 18.69
CA LEU A 455 7.51 -29.33 19.65
C LEU A 455 6.06 -29.48 19.15
N THR A 456 5.77 -28.99 17.94
CA THR A 456 4.41 -28.90 17.39
C THR A 456 3.70 -30.25 17.17
N ASP A 457 4.38 -31.39 17.23
CA ASP A 457 3.75 -32.72 17.21
C ASP A 457 3.27 -33.21 18.60
N GLY A 458 3.62 -32.48 19.67
CA GLY A 458 3.31 -32.81 21.06
C GLY A 458 1.89 -32.45 21.53
N ASN A 459 1.68 -32.38 22.85
CA ASN A 459 0.38 -32.04 23.44
C ASN A 459 0.15 -30.52 23.46
N LEU A 460 -1.01 -30.06 22.98
CA LEU A 460 -1.39 -28.64 22.96
C LEU A 460 -1.44 -27.99 24.36
N SER A 461 -1.74 -28.77 25.41
CA SER A 461 -1.69 -28.30 26.80
C SER A 461 -0.27 -27.89 27.20
N ASP A 462 0.72 -28.71 26.87
CA ASP A 462 2.12 -28.43 27.18
C ASP A 462 2.60 -27.23 26.36
N MET A 463 2.17 -27.14 25.09
CA MET A 463 2.48 -25.98 24.25
C MET A 463 1.93 -24.67 24.81
N GLY A 464 0.72 -24.71 25.40
CA GLY A 464 0.13 -23.57 26.10
C GLY A 464 0.96 -23.14 27.31
N GLN A 465 1.47 -24.09 28.10
CA GLN A 465 2.36 -23.80 29.23
C GLN A 465 3.68 -23.19 28.77
N ASN A 466 4.31 -23.74 27.72
CA ASN A 466 5.56 -23.22 27.16
C ASN A 466 5.39 -21.78 26.69
N LEU A 467 4.32 -21.49 25.94
CA LEU A 467 4.02 -20.13 25.48
C LEU A 467 3.79 -19.17 26.66
N ALA A 468 3.03 -19.58 27.67
CA ALA A 468 2.78 -18.76 28.85
C ALA A 468 4.07 -18.43 29.61
N GLN A 469 5.00 -19.38 29.70
CA GLN A 469 6.31 -19.16 30.32
C GLN A 469 7.16 -18.16 29.52
N GLU A 470 7.22 -18.30 28.20
CA GLU A 470 7.96 -17.37 27.34
C GLU A 470 7.40 -15.95 27.43
N VAL A 471 6.07 -15.79 27.42
CA VAL A 471 5.41 -14.48 27.59
C VAL A 471 5.73 -13.86 28.95
N LYS A 472 5.65 -14.65 30.04
CA LYS A 472 6.03 -14.19 31.39
C LYS A 472 7.47 -13.72 31.42
N GLN A 473 8.39 -14.50 30.84
CA GLN A 473 9.80 -14.16 30.79
C GLN A 473 10.04 -12.88 29.99
N TYR A 474 9.41 -12.73 28.83
CA TYR A 474 9.55 -11.51 28.02
C TYR A 474 9.05 -10.27 28.76
N ILE A 475 7.91 -10.37 29.46
CA ILE A 475 7.39 -9.27 30.27
C ILE A 475 8.39 -8.88 31.36
N LEU A 476 8.98 -9.86 32.06
CA LEU A 476 9.98 -9.60 33.09
C LEU A 476 11.23 -8.91 32.54
N ASP A 477 11.72 -9.34 31.38
CA ASP A 477 12.98 -8.84 30.81
C ASP A 477 12.84 -7.46 30.16
N TRP A 478 11.76 -7.24 29.40
CA TRP A 478 11.62 -6.09 28.50
C TRP A 478 10.58 -5.07 28.93
N ILE A 479 9.44 -5.53 29.47
CA ILE A 479 8.34 -4.63 29.88
C ILE A 479 8.54 -4.13 31.31
N LYS A 480 9.00 -5.02 32.21
CA LYS A 480 9.26 -4.75 33.63
C LYS A 480 8.00 -4.21 34.33
N ASN A 481 8.13 -3.11 35.07
CA ASN A 481 7.04 -2.51 35.87
C ASN A 481 6.23 -1.45 35.10
N ASN A 482 6.46 -1.27 33.80
CA ASN A 482 5.75 -0.26 33.02
C ASN A 482 4.29 -0.67 32.81
N PRO A 483 3.32 0.27 32.86
CA PRO A 483 1.95 0.00 32.44
C PRO A 483 1.92 -0.51 31.00
N PHE A 484 1.24 -1.63 30.78
CA PHE A 484 1.24 -2.29 29.49
C PHE A 484 -0.05 -3.04 29.22
N ARG A 485 -0.23 -3.39 27.95
CA ARG A 485 -1.26 -4.31 27.46
C ARG A 485 -0.64 -5.38 26.56
N ILE A 486 -1.35 -6.50 26.42
CA ILE A 486 -0.92 -7.66 25.66
C ILE A 486 -1.97 -7.95 24.59
N SER A 487 -1.51 -8.15 23.37
CA SER A 487 -2.30 -8.72 22.28
C SER A 487 -1.63 -9.98 21.76
N PHE A 488 -2.45 -10.94 21.32
CA PHE A 488 -1.99 -12.18 20.72
C PHE A 488 -2.47 -12.27 19.28
N LEU A 489 -1.57 -12.70 18.39
CA LEU A 489 -1.86 -13.00 17.00
C LEU A 489 -1.38 -14.43 16.71
N GLY A 490 -2.32 -15.36 16.58
CA GLY A 490 -2.02 -16.76 16.30
C GLY A 490 -2.39 -17.14 14.87
N HIS A 491 -1.52 -17.82 14.15
CA HIS A 491 -1.82 -18.44 12.86
C HIS A 491 -2.03 -19.94 13.01
N SER A 492 -3.05 -20.48 12.34
CA SER A 492 -3.31 -21.92 12.33
C SER A 492 -3.41 -22.48 13.76
N MET A 493 -2.72 -23.57 14.07
CA MET A 493 -2.61 -24.13 15.42
C MET A 493 -2.16 -23.12 16.49
N GLY A 494 -1.39 -22.09 16.13
CA GLY A 494 -0.93 -21.04 17.03
C GLY A 494 -2.06 -20.31 17.74
N GLY A 495 -3.20 -20.07 17.07
CA GLY A 495 -4.37 -19.46 17.72
C GLY A 495 -4.99 -20.35 18.80
N VAL A 496 -4.94 -21.68 18.64
CA VAL A 496 -5.39 -22.65 19.66
C VAL A 496 -4.38 -22.73 20.81
N ILE A 497 -3.07 -22.72 20.51
CA ILE A 497 -2.01 -22.67 21.52
C ILE A 497 -2.16 -21.43 22.41
N VAL A 498 -2.47 -20.26 21.83
CA VAL A 498 -2.77 -19.04 22.61
C VAL A 498 -3.89 -19.32 23.61
N ARG A 499 -5.02 -19.90 23.18
CA ARG A 499 -6.13 -20.23 24.09
C ARG A 499 -5.70 -21.18 25.21
N ALA A 500 -4.87 -22.17 24.90
CA ALA A 500 -4.31 -23.10 25.89
C ALA A 500 -3.36 -22.42 26.89
N ALA A 501 -2.70 -21.32 26.49
CA ALA A 501 -1.82 -20.54 27.36
C ALA A 501 -2.57 -19.62 28.33
N LEU A 502 -3.78 -19.16 27.98
CA LEU A 502 -4.50 -18.15 28.76
C LEU A 502 -4.73 -18.53 30.23
N PRO A 503 -5.16 -19.76 30.59
CA PRO A 503 -5.30 -20.15 32.00
C PRO A 503 -4.02 -19.97 32.83
N HIS A 504 -2.85 -20.09 32.20
CA HIS A 504 -1.53 -19.90 32.82
C HIS A 504 -1.09 -18.42 32.88
N LEU A 505 -1.83 -17.52 32.22
CA LEU A 505 -1.61 -16.07 32.14
C LEU A 505 -2.69 -15.27 32.89
N SER A 506 -3.42 -15.90 33.81
CA SER A 506 -4.53 -15.28 34.55
C SER A 506 -4.14 -14.03 35.35
N ASP A 507 -2.88 -13.94 35.79
CA ASP A 507 -2.33 -12.74 36.46
C ASP A 507 -2.37 -11.49 35.56
N PHE A 508 -2.38 -11.65 34.24
CA PHE A 508 -2.40 -10.57 33.25
C PHE A 508 -3.80 -10.32 32.65
N LYS A 509 -4.86 -10.85 33.27
CA LYS A 509 -6.24 -10.72 32.78
C LYS A 509 -6.66 -9.28 32.49
N ILE A 510 -6.17 -8.31 33.25
CA ILE A 510 -6.48 -6.88 33.06
C ILE A 510 -5.69 -6.23 31.92
N ASN A 511 -4.57 -6.85 31.51
CA ASN A 511 -3.69 -6.35 30.45
C ASN A 511 -4.11 -6.83 29.06
N MET A 512 -5.02 -7.81 28.95
CA MET A 512 -5.43 -8.37 27.66
C MET A 512 -6.23 -7.36 26.82
N ASN A 513 -5.72 -7.03 25.64
CA ASN A 513 -6.30 -6.05 24.72
C ASN A 513 -6.95 -6.71 23.52
N THR A 514 -6.15 -7.32 22.64
CA THR A 514 -6.63 -7.86 21.36
C THR A 514 -6.23 -9.32 21.16
N TYR A 515 -7.17 -10.13 20.70
CA TYR A 515 -6.92 -11.48 20.21
C TYR A 515 -7.23 -11.56 18.71
N ILE A 516 -6.24 -11.93 17.91
CA ILE A 516 -6.35 -12.13 16.47
C ILE A 516 -6.01 -13.58 16.16
N SER A 517 -6.88 -14.23 15.39
CA SER A 517 -6.68 -15.60 14.93
C SER A 517 -6.75 -15.66 13.42
N LEU A 518 -5.68 -16.13 12.79
CA LEU A 518 -5.57 -16.31 11.34
C LEU A 518 -5.75 -17.78 11.00
N SER A 519 -6.95 -18.13 10.52
CA SER A 519 -7.35 -19.48 10.10
C SER A 519 -7.00 -20.58 11.12
N SER A 520 -7.43 -20.42 12.37
CA SER A 520 -7.12 -21.39 13.43
C SER A 520 -8.23 -22.42 13.63
N PRO A 521 -7.91 -23.71 13.80
CA PRO A 521 -8.92 -24.77 13.98
C PRO A 521 -9.50 -24.79 15.41
N HIS A 522 -10.20 -23.73 15.84
CA HIS A 522 -10.75 -23.59 17.20
C HIS A 522 -11.79 -24.64 17.60
N LEU A 523 -12.49 -25.18 16.62
CA LEU A 523 -13.48 -26.25 16.76
C LEU A 523 -12.98 -27.56 16.14
N GLY A 524 -11.70 -27.62 15.75
CA GLY A 524 -11.07 -28.81 15.18
C GLY A 524 -11.42 -29.09 13.72
N TYR A 525 -10.90 -30.21 13.21
CA TYR A 525 -11.08 -30.65 11.81
C TYR A 525 -12.29 -31.58 11.62
N GLY A 526 -12.72 -32.25 12.70
CA GLY A 526 -13.55 -33.45 12.64
C GLY A 526 -15.01 -33.26 12.24
N TYR A 527 -15.52 -32.02 12.22
CA TYR A 527 -16.92 -31.77 11.87
C TYR A 527 -17.18 -31.92 10.36
N ASN A 528 -16.22 -31.55 9.49
CA ASN A 528 -16.38 -31.64 8.05
C ASN A 528 -15.56 -32.82 7.47
N ASN A 529 -16.21 -33.97 7.30
CA ASN A 529 -15.58 -35.20 6.79
C ASN A 529 -14.92 -35.04 5.41
N SER A 530 -15.28 -34.03 4.62
CA SER A 530 -14.66 -33.81 3.30
C SER A 530 -13.18 -33.47 3.40
N LEU A 531 -12.75 -32.74 4.45
CA LEU A 531 -11.35 -32.35 4.64
C LEU A 531 -10.41 -33.55 4.79
N LEU A 532 -10.85 -34.61 5.49
CA LEU A 532 -10.08 -35.85 5.65
C LEU A 532 -10.03 -36.67 4.35
N ILE A 533 -11.03 -36.52 3.50
CA ILE A 533 -11.16 -37.21 2.20
C ILE A 533 -10.32 -36.47 1.15
N ASP A 534 -10.36 -35.14 1.14
CA ASP A 534 -9.66 -34.26 0.21
C ASP A 534 -8.14 -34.14 0.54
N ALA A 535 -7.75 -34.18 1.82
CA ALA A 535 -6.34 -34.11 2.26
C ALA A 535 -5.52 -35.40 1.99
N GLY A 536 -6.19 -36.53 1.69
CA GLY A 536 -5.55 -37.78 1.29
C GLY A 536 -4.82 -38.57 2.38
N LEU A 537 -4.25 -39.73 2.00
CA LEU A 537 -3.60 -40.68 2.92
C LEU A 537 -2.42 -40.10 3.72
N TRP A 538 -1.75 -39.06 3.21
CA TRP A 538 -0.61 -38.43 3.90
C TRP A 538 -1.04 -37.75 5.20
N PHE A 539 -2.12 -36.94 5.15
CA PHE A 539 -2.64 -36.25 6.32
C PHE A 539 -3.09 -37.25 7.41
N LEU A 540 -3.80 -38.32 7.00
CA LEU A 540 -4.21 -39.40 7.89
C LEU A 540 -3.00 -40.11 8.54
N LYS A 541 -1.93 -40.37 7.78
CA LYS A 541 -0.69 -40.97 8.29
C LYS A 541 0.03 -40.03 9.27
N ARG A 542 0.02 -38.72 9.02
CA ARG A 542 0.63 -37.71 9.89
C ARG A 542 -0.16 -37.52 11.17
N MET A 543 -1.48 -37.40 11.09
CA MET A 543 -2.39 -37.31 12.24
C MET A 543 -2.16 -38.45 13.23
N ARG A 544 -2.04 -39.71 12.74
CA ARG A 544 -1.77 -40.87 13.61
C ARG A 544 -0.44 -40.79 14.38
N LYS A 545 0.51 -39.96 13.96
CA LYS A 545 1.83 -39.81 14.58
C LYS A 545 1.97 -38.57 15.45
N SER A 546 0.99 -37.68 15.45
CA SER A 546 1.07 -36.36 16.08
C SER A 546 -0.07 -36.20 17.09
N VAL A 547 0.28 -35.91 18.35
CA VAL A 547 -0.70 -35.77 19.44
C VAL A 547 -1.55 -34.52 19.21
N SER A 548 -0.92 -33.40 18.83
CA SER A 548 -1.62 -32.14 18.54
C SER A 548 -2.62 -32.31 17.40
N LEU A 549 -2.27 -33.01 16.32
CA LEU A 549 -3.21 -33.28 15.23
C LEU A 549 -4.35 -34.21 15.66
N GLN A 550 -4.12 -35.16 16.56
CA GLN A 550 -5.20 -35.98 17.14
C GLN A 550 -6.15 -35.13 17.99
N GLN A 551 -5.62 -34.22 18.80
CA GLN A 551 -6.39 -33.27 19.60
C GLN A 551 -7.19 -32.29 18.72
N LEU A 552 -6.59 -31.78 17.63
CA LEU A 552 -7.27 -30.93 16.66
C LEU A 552 -8.30 -31.70 15.82
N ALA A 553 -8.07 -32.98 15.56
CA ALA A 553 -9.06 -33.86 14.94
C ALA A 553 -10.15 -34.34 15.92
N MET A 554 -10.00 -34.03 17.22
CA MET A 554 -10.88 -34.50 18.30
C MET A 554 -10.99 -36.04 18.36
N THR A 555 -9.85 -36.70 18.15
CA THR A 555 -9.69 -38.17 18.15
C THR A 555 -8.87 -38.68 19.33
N ASP A 556 -8.48 -37.79 20.24
CA ASP A 556 -7.71 -38.04 21.46
C ASP A 556 -8.56 -38.65 22.60
N ALA A 557 -9.88 -38.73 22.43
CA ALA A 557 -10.80 -39.43 23.33
C ALA A 557 -11.99 -40.03 22.57
N GLU A 558 -12.62 -41.08 23.13
CA GLU A 558 -13.79 -41.72 22.51
C GLU A 558 -15.05 -40.82 22.51
N GLN A 559 -15.24 -40.06 23.58
CA GLN A 559 -16.35 -39.11 23.71
C GLN A 559 -15.84 -37.70 23.42
N ILE A 560 -16.51 -36.99 22.50
CA ILE A 560 -16.18 -35.61 22.11
C ILE A 560 -15.99 -34.70 23.33
N GLU A 561 -16.82 -34.87 24.37
CA GLU A 561 -16.77 -34.06 25.59
C GLU A 561 -15.46 -34.20 26.40
N ASN A 562 -14.76 -35.32 26.20
CA ASN A 562 -13.51 -35.63 26.87
C ASN A 562 -12.28 -35.25 26.03
N THR A 563 -12.47 -34.84 24.77
CA THR A 563 -11.38 -34.38 23.90
C THR A 563 -10.81 -33.06 24.39
N PHE A 564 -9.53 -32.83 24.11
CA PHE A 564 -8.82 -31.62 24.53
C PHE A 564 -9.53 -30.34 24.06
N LEU A 565 -9.91 -30.24 22.79
CA LEU A 565 -10.55 -29.02 22.26
C LEU A 565 -11.90 -28.73 22.92
N TYR A 566 -12.68 -29.77 23.23
CA TYR A 566 -13.95 -29.58 23.93
C TYR A 566 -13.71 -29.09 25.36
N GLN A 567 -12.74 -29.66 26.08
CA GLN A 567 -12.36 -29.18 27.41
C GLN A 567 -11.82 -27.74 27.37
N LEU A 568 -11.01 -27.40 26.37
CA LEU A 568 -10.49 -26.06 26.14
C LEU A 568 -11.60 -25.04 25.82
N SER A 569 -12.71 -25.47 25.20
CA SER A 569 -13.87 -24.59 24.97
C SER A 569 -14.48 -24.06 26.27
N ARG A 570 -14.32 -24.79 27.39
CA ARG A 570 -14.86 -24.44 28.70
C ARG A 570 -13.93 -23.57 29.54
N GLN A 571 -12.70 -23.35 29.08
CA GLN A 571 -11.71 -22.59 29.84
C GLN A 571 -11.94 -21.09 29.70
N ASP A 572 -11.77 -20.38 30.80
CA ASP A 572 -11.66 -18.92 30.80
C ASP A 572 -10.37 -18.47 30.10
N GLY A 573 -10.35 -17.22 29.62
CA GLY A 573 -9.20 -16.66 28.94
C GLY A 573 -9.62 -15.71 27.85
N LEU A 574 -10.32 -16.26 26.84
CA LEU A 574 -10.71 -15.47 25.67
C LEU A 574 -11.66 -14.33 26.04
N ASN A 575 -12.47 -14.52 27.08
CA ASN A 575 -13.34 -13.52 27.67
C ASN A 575 -12.61 -12.32 28.31
N TRP A 576 -11.28 -12.34 28.41
CA TRP A 576 -10.50 -11.25 28.98
C TRP A 576 -10.20 -10.14 27.96
N PHE A 577 -10.21 -10.46 26.66
CA PHE A 577 -9.88 -9.53 25.59
C PHE A 577 -11.03 -8.55 25.31
N GLN A 578 -10.66 -7.32 24.95
CA GLN A 578 -11.59 -6.26 24.56
C GLN A 578 -11.91 -6.32 23.07
N ASN A 579 -10.93 -6.68 22.25
CA ASN A 579 -11.03 -6.78 20.80
C ASN A 579 -10.75 -8.22 20.36
N ILE A 580 -11.61 -8.76 19.50
CA ILE A 580 -11.47 -10.12 18.98
C ILE A 580 -11.71 -10.09 17.48
N LEU A 581 -10.74 -10.60 16.73
CA LEU A 581 -10.76 -10.71 15.29
C LEU A 581 -10.45 -12.15 14.87
N PHE A 582 -11.42 -12.80 14.23
CA PHE A 582 -11.22 -14.07 13.55
C PHE A 582 -11.08 -13.82 12.06
N VAL A 583 -9.94 -14.19 11.49
CA VAL A 583 -9.68 -14.09 10.06
C VAL A 583 -9.71 -15.49 9.46
N SER A 584 -10.49 -15.68 8.40
CA SER A 584 -10.73 -16.98 7.77
C SER A 584 -10.81 -16.84 6.25
N SER A 585 -10.74 -17.95 5.52
CA SER A 585 -11.03 -17.98 4.08
C SER A 585 -11.83 -19.23 3.77
N ALA A 586 -12.91 -19.10 3.00
CA ALA A 586 -13.64 -20.25 2.48
C ALA A 586 -12.79 -21.13 1.53
N GLN A 587 -11.66 -20.60 1.06
CA GLN A 587 -10.72 -21.29 0.17
C GLN A 587 -9.65 -22.08 0.96
N ASP A 588 -9.61 -21.98 2.29
CA ASP A 588 -8.72 -22.77 3.13
C ASP A 588 -9.24 -24.20 3.26
N SER A 589 -8.48 -25.15 2.69
CA SER A 589 -8.81 -26.58 2.75
C SER A 589 -8.15 -27.33 3.91
N TYR A 590 -7.42 -26.64 4.80
CA TYR A 590 -6.84 -27.24 6.00
C TYR A 590 -7.73 -27.04 7.21
N VAL A 591 -8.38 -25.88 7.30
CA VAL A 591 -9.18 -25.50 8.45
C VAL A 591 -10.62 -25.25 8.02
N PRO A 592 -11.61 -25.96 8.59
CA PRO A 592 -13.00 -25.69 8.28
C PRO A 592 -13.37 -24.23 8.58
N PHE A 593 -14.12 -23.60 7.67
CA PHE A 593 -14.45 -22.18 7.74
C PHE A 593 -15.12 -21.77 9.06
N GLU A 594 -16.09 -22.57 9.53
CA GLU A 594 -16.82 -22.34 10.78
C GLU A 594 -15.92 -22.53 12.00
N SER A 595 -14.94 -23.43 11.91
CA SER A 595 -13.94 -23.62 12.95
C SER A 595 -13.03 -22.40 13.07
N ALA A 596 -12.55 -21.84 11.95
CA ALA A 596 -11.74 -20.62 11.95
C ALA A 596 -12.47 -19.41 12.54
N ARG A 597 -13.79 -19.32 12.31
CA ARG A 597 -14.63 -18.19 12.71
C ARG A 597 -15.28 -18.33 14.09
N ILE A 598 -15.20 -19.52 14.69
CA ILE A 598 -15.96 -19.92 15.88
C ILE A 598 -17.44 -19.55 15.68
N SER A 599 -18.13 -20.21 14.74
CA SER A 599 -19.54 -19.89 14.46
C SER A 599 -20.41 -21.12 14.37
N LYS A 600 -21.64 -21.01 14.88
CA LYS A 600 -22.70 -22.00 14.67
C LYS A 600 -23.26 -21.82 13.26
N ASN A 601 -22.88 -22.69 12.32
CA ASN A 601 -23.49 -22.82 10.99
C ASN A 601 -23.09 -24.16 10.37
N PHE A 602 -23.47 -25.23 11.05
CA PHE A 602 -23.13 -26.58 10.69
C PHE A 602 -24.18 -27.13 9.70
N GLU A 603 -23.77 -27.50 8.48
CA GLU A 603 -24.66 -28.10 7.46
C GLU A 603 -25.42 -29.36 7.94
N ARG A 604 -24.96 -30.02 9.00
CA ARG A 604 -25.51 -31.26 9.58
C ARG A 604 -26.20 -30.98 10.90
N SER A 605 -27.39 -31.54 11.07
CA SER A 605 -28.19 -31.45 12.30
C SER A 605 -28.16 -32.76 13.12
N ASP A 606 -26.98 -33.35 13.28
CA ASP A 606 -26.79 -34.59 14.05
C ASP A 606 -26.43 -34.34 15.54
N GLN A 607 -26.23 -35.41 16.31
CA GLN A 607 -25.86 -35.27 17.73
C GLN A 607 -24.47 -34.65 17.92
N ASN A 608 -23.56 -34.82 16.95
CA ASN A 608 -22.22 -34.26 17.03
C ASN A 608 -22.26 -32.74 16.77
N SER A 609 -23.08 -32.27 15.84
CA SER A 609 -23.23 -30.83 15.58
C SER A 609 -23.69 -30.06 16.80
N ARG A 610 -24.62 -30.60 17.61
CA ARG A 610 -25.02 -30.01 18.89
C ARG A 610 -23.87 -29.86 19.88
N LYS A 611 -22.90 -30.80 19.89
CA LYS A 611 -21.71 -30.72 20.75
C LYS A 611 -20.76 -29.61 20.26
N TYR A 612 -20.57 -29.46 18.95
CA TYR A 612 -19.80 -28.34 18.38
C TYR A 612 -20.46 -26.99 18.65
N GLU A 613 -21.79 -26.89 18.51
CA GLU A 613 -22.53 -25.67 18.88
C GLU A 613 -22.33 -25.32 20.36
N LYS A 614 -22.30 -26.34 21.22
CA LYS A 614 -22.02 -26.14 22.64
C LYS A 614 -20.60 -25.63 22.89
N MET A 615 -19.61 -26.07 22.13
CA MET A 615 -18.25 -25.52 22.21
C MET A 615 -18.22 -24.04 21.85
N VAL A 616 -18.94 -23.63 20.79
CA VAL A 616 -19.07 -22.21 20.41
C VAL A 616 -19.68 -21.40 21.55
N ASP A 617 -20.74 -21.89 22.17
CA ASP A 617 -21.36 -21.22 23.33
C ASP A 617 -20.43 -21.14 24.52
N ASN A 618 -19.67 -22.20 24.81
CA ASN A 618 -18.71 -22.18 25.91
C ASN A 618 -17.64 -21.10 25.67
N ILE A 619 -17.15 -20.97 24.44
CA ILE A 619 -16.10 -20.00 24.07
C ILE A 619 -16.58 -18.56 24.21
N PHE A 620 -17.81 -18.26 23.79
CA PHE A 620 -18.38 -16.90 23.93
C PHE A 620 -19.10 -16.67 25.26
N ASN A 621 -19.01 -17.61 26.21
CA ASN A 621 -19.62 -17.41 27.50
C ASN A 621 -18.86 -16.34 28.31
N GLY A 622 -19.61 -15.37 28.85
CA GLY A 622 -19.04 -14.35 29.74
C GLY A 622 -18.04 -13.39 29.09
N MET A 623 -18.09 -13.19 27.77
CA MET A 623 -17.22 -12.27 27.03
C MET A 623 -17.36 -10.83 27.53
N ARG A 624 -16.21 -10.16 27.74
CA ARG A 624 -16.16 -8.71 28.01
C ARG A 624 -16.26 -7.86 26.76
N ALA A 625 -15.78 -8.38 25.63
CA ALA A 625 -15.80 -7.69 24.35
C ALA A 625 -17.22 -7.23 24.00
N THR A 626 -17.37 -5.96 23.61
CA THR A 626 -18.65 -5.40 23.15
C THR A 626 -18.94 -5.76 21.69
N GLN A 627 -17.90 -6.19 20.97
CA GLN A 627 -17.95 -6.62 19.59
C GLN A 627 -16.98 -7.78 19.29
N VAL A 628 -17.34 -8.61 18.32
CA VAL A 628 -16.48 -9.65 17.71
C VAL A 628 -16.47 -9.43 16.21
N ARG A 629 -15.27 -9.36 15.62
CA ARG A 629 -15.07 -9.14 14.18
C ARG A 629 -14.72 -10.46 13.51
N ARG A 630 -15.39 -10.78 12.40
CA ARG A 630 -15.09 -11.95 11.57
C ARG A 630 -14.77 -11.48 10.16
N LEU A 631 -13.52 -11.66 9.76
CA LEU A 631 -13.00 -11.23 8.46
C LEU A 631 -12.85 -12.45 7.55
N ASP A 632 -13.69 -12.54 6.52
CA ASP A 632 -13.49 -13.48 5.42
C ASP A 632 -12.56 -12.87 4.36
N VAL A 633 -11.56 -13.63 3.95
CA VAL A 633 -10.57 -13.24 2.96
C VAL A 633 -10.72 -14.11 1.72
N ASN A 634 -11.01 -13.47 0.59
CA ASN A 634 -11.02 -14.11 -0.71
C ASN A 634 -9.73 -13.78 -1.48
N PHE A 635 -8.90 -14.80 -1.63
CA PHE A 635 -7.62 -14.75 -2.34
C PHE A 635 -7.77 -15.09 -3.82
N VAL A 636 -6.74 -14.71 -4.58
CA VAL A 636 -6.49 -15.25 -5.92
C VAL A 636 -5.43 -16.32 -5.81
N LEU A 637 -5.86 -17.57 -5.90
CA LEU A 637 -4.97 -18.72 -5.89
C LEU A 637 -4.38 -18.89 -7.29
N LYS A 638 -3.05 -18.81 -7.42
CA LYS A 638 -2.38 -18.99 -8.72
C LYS A 638 -2.63 -20.41 -9.23
N GLU A 639 -3.02 -20.59 -10.48
CA GLU A 639 -3.31 -21.91 -11.09
C GLU A 639 -2.07 -22.81 -11.29
N ASN A 640 -0.87 -22.29 -11.02
CA ASN A 640 0.36 -23.08 -11.16
C ASN A 640 0.29 -24.32 -10.25
N ARG A 641 0.60 -25.50 -10.80
CA ARG A 641 0.69 -26.77 -10.07
C ARG A 641 1.88 -26.79 -9.09
N THR A 642 1.94 -25.83 -8.16
CA THR A 642 2.82 -25.93 -7.00
C THR A 642 2.28 -27.00 -6.07
N ILE A 643 3.16 -27.69 -5.35
CA ILE A 643 2.78 -28.75 -4.41
C ILE A 643 1.76 -28.22 -3.40
N ASP A 644 1.90 -26.96 -2.97
CA ASP A 644 0.98 -26.28 -2.04
C ASP A 644 -0.43 -26.09 -2.60
N ASN A 645 -0.58 -25.79 -3.90
CA ASN A 645 -1.89 -25.69 -4.56
C ASN A 645 -2.56 -27.07 -4.68
N MET A 646 -1.77 -28.12 -4.96
CA MET A 646 -2.30 -29.47 -5.11
C MET A 646 -2.73 -30.12 -3.79
N ILE A 647 -2.13 -29.71 -2.68
CA ILE A 647 -2.53 -30.16 -1.34
C ILE A 647 -3.50 -29.18 -0.66
N GLY A 648 -3.86 -28.07 -1.32
CA GLY A 648 -4.82 -27.07 -0.82
C GLY A 648 -4.31 -26.19 0.35
N ARG A 649 -2.99 -26.12 0.54
CA ARG A 649 -2.31 -25.31 1.57
C ARG A 649 -2.16 -23.84 1.17
N SER A 650 -2.40 -23.49 -0.09
CA SER A 650 -2.14 -22.15 -0.62
C SER A 650 -2.89 -21.04 0.12
N ALA A 651 -4.21 -21.14 0.28
CA ALA A 651 -4.96 -20.15 1.04
C ALA A 651 -4.50 -20.08 2.51
N HIS A 652 -4.12 -21.23 3.10
CA HIS A 652 -3.64 -21.31 4.47
C HIS A 652 -2.32 -20.54 4.71
N ILE A 653 -1.39 -20.59 3.75
CA ILE A 653 -0.12 -19.83 3.80
C ILE A 653 -0.33 -18.36 3.43
N MET A 654 -1.27 -18.04 2.54
CA MET A 654 -1.50 -16.66 2.10
C MET A 654 -1.84 -15.69 3.23
N PHE A 655 -2.35 -16.16 4.37
CA PHE A 655 -2.52 -15.35 5.58
C PHE A 655 -1.21 -14.75 6.11
N LEU A 656 -0.06 -15.38 5.84
CA LEU A 656 1.27 -14.95 6.28
C LEU A 656 2.03 -14.18 5.19
N GLU A 657 1.77 -14.48 3.92
CA GLU A 657 2.61 -14.01 2.80
C GLU A 657 1.96 -12.93 1.92
N ASN A 658 0.62 -12.84 1.88
CA ASN A 658 -0.08 -11.92 1.00
C ASN A 658 0.08 -10.46 1.48
N GLN A 659 0.89 -9.67 0.77
CA GLN A 659 1.15 -8.26 1.12
C GLN A 659 -0.13 -7.41 1.17
N GLN A 660 -1.07 -7.59 0.24
CA GLN A 660 -2.31 -6.79 0.22
C GLN A 660 -3.11 -7.02 1.51
N LEU A 661 -3.31 -8.29 1.91
CA LEU A 661 -3.98 -8.64 3.15
C LEU A 661 -3.29 -8.01 4.36
N LEU A 662 -1.96 -8.15 4.48
CA LEU A 662 -1.23 -7.62 5.63
C LEU A 662 -1.30 -6.09 5.70
N ARG A 663 -1.18 -5.41 4.55
CA ARG A 663 -1.33 -3.95 4.46
C ARG A 663 -2.74 -3.50 4.79
N MET A 664 -3.77 -4.20 4.30
CA MET A 664 -5.16 -3.93 4.63
C MET A 664 -5.44 -4.16 6.12
N LEU A 665 -4.96 -5.24 6.72
CA LEU A 665 -5.13 -5.51 8.15
C LEU A 665 -4.56 -4.38 9.00
N VAL A 666 -3.33 -3.95 8.72
CA VAL A 666 -2.67 -2.90 9.51
C VAL A 666 -3.25 -1.51 9.24
N THR A 667 -3.70 -1.23 8.01
CA THR A 667 -4.18 0.11 7.62
C THR A 667 -5.66 0.31 7.94
N CYS A 668 -6.48 -0.72 7.72
CA CYS A 668 -7.94 -0.62 7.73
C CYS A 668 -8.57 -1.19 9.02
N VAL A 669 -7.81 -1.96 9.80
CA VAL A 669 -8.20 -2.52 11.10
C VAL A 669 -7.26 -1.96 12.18
N ASP A 670 -6.95 -0.67 12.09
CA ASP A 670 -5.97 0.01 12.94
C ASP A 670 -6.46 0.20 14.38
N ASP A 671 -7.77 0.23 14.59
CA ASP A 671 -8.41 0.41 15.90
C ASP A 671 -8.11 -0.72 16.89
N ILE A 672 -7.82 -1.94 16.42
CA ILE A 672 -7.56 -3.08 17.32
C ILE A 672 -6.12 -3.14 17.84
N PHE A 673 -5.20 -2.35 17.27
CA PHE A 673 -3.80 -2.29 17.71
C PHE A 673 -3.47 -1.00 18.48
N ASN A 674 -4.41 -0.04 18.47
CA ASN A 674 -4.33 1.29 19.08
C ASN A 674 -4.76 1.33 20.53
#